data_AF-A0A812PB86-F1
#
_entry.id   AF-A0A812PB86-F1
#
_cell.length_a   1.000
_cell.length_b   1.000
_cell.length_c   1.000
_cell.angle_alpha   90.00
_cell.angle_beta   90.00
_cell.angle_gamma   90.00
#
_symmetry.space_group_name_H-M   'P 1'
#
loop_
_entity.id
_entity.type
_entity.pdbx_description
1 polymer ?
#
loop_
_entity_poly.entity_id
_entity_poly.type
_entity_poly.pdbx_seq_one_letter_code
_entity_poly.pdbx_strand_id
1 'polypeptide(L)'
;MALNKLRIDSVDVAGKRVFIRVDFNVPQDKKDPSIITNTQRIDAALPTIKYCLDKGCKSVVLCSHLGRPDGSAVEKYSLAPVAKCVQEKLGKPVTFLKDCCGPEVEAACANPAPGSVILLENCRFHVEEEGKGQDKDGNKIKADKEKTKEFRASIAKLADIYCSDAFGTAHRAHSSMVGEGYSVKCSGFLVAKELEAFAKVLDSPVKPVCAILGGAKVTDKIQLIKNMLDKVDAMIIGGGMAFTFIKVLHGMSIGNSLFDEEGAKIVPEIMEKAKAKGVEIVLPIDFVISSKFGEDGEIKTATLASGIPDGFMGLDCGPESNALNSATIARSKTIVWNGPMGVFEMAAFETGTKVMMDKIVEVTKSGAVTVIGGGDTATACKKYDTEDKVTHCSTGGGASLELLEGKVLPGVAALDDAPAGGAFQILQVRAREIFDSRGNPTVEVDLCTPMALFRAAVPSGASTGIYEALELRDGDKGRLLGKGVLKAVANVNEIIGPKLVGMDVREQKLIDEVMVQQLDGSKNEWGWSKSKLGANAILAVSMAVCRAGAAASQMPLYQYIAKISGKPTDKPGALRDVFWGSGSAQRHAAAQVSDASGAASRWHGALSLVEDMEAGRLLPDLVTFNSAISCCQREAVGRAEEWRKAVDMLSWIRWKREAPGIRLYTSALDACAKAHASAMALSLCATAEAETDMSRRQVKATCAPLNSAILCCGRAAKWMQALFGHPAIDSMAVVSTYNSAFAALSGQSEWEQAVMLRSSLDKDDAYTCTAMMPLPVKLSAPVREGSWQLALELLQESPRRRSNEKLRSYTAAMSVGEKTSFWPMSLDLCQELWTRMV
;
A
#
# COMPACT_ATOMS: atom_id res chain seq x y z
N MET A 1 -14.42 5.77 -11.36
CA MET A 1 -13.75 6.00 -12.67
C MET A 1 -12.70 7.06 -12.42
N ALA A 2 -11.45 6.87 -12.86
CA ALA A 2 -10.43 7.91 -12.74
C ALA A 2 -10.78 9.07 -13.68
N LEU A 3 -10.71 10.31 -13.19
CA LEU A 3 -10.87 11.51 -14.02
C LEU A 3 -9.56 11.91 -14.72
N ASN A 4 -8.42 11.35 -14.26
CA ASN A 4 -7.12 11.56 -14.88
C ASN A 4 -6.93 10.65 -16.10
N LYS A 5 -7.28 11.16 -17.29
CA LYS A 5 -7.21 10.43 -18.56
C LYS A 5 -6.06 10.91 -19.43
N LEU A 6 -5.55 10.03 -20.28
CA LEU A 6 -4.50 10.34 -21.25
C LEU A 6 -4.98 11.49 -22.14
N ARG A 7 -4.14 12.50 -22.32
CA ARG A 7 -4.45 13.71 -23.09
C ARG A 7 -3.72 13.67 -24.43
N ILE A 8 -4.28 14.32 -25.44
CA ILE A 8 -3.71 14.39 -26.80
C ILE A 8 -2.29 14.98 -26.81
N ASP A 9 -1.95 15.87 -25.87
CA ASP A 9 -0.62 16.46 -25.75
C ASP A 9 0.43 15.53 -25.13
N SER A 10 0.01 14.41 -24.57
CA SER A 10 0.87 13.33 -24.07
C SER A 10 1.03 12.16 -25.05
N VAL A 11 0.46 12.27 -26.26
CA VAL A 11 0.51 11.22 -27.30
C VAL A 11 1.37 11.69 -28.47
N ASP A 12 2.22 10.80 -28.98
CA ASP A 12 2.97 11.06 -30.21
C ASP A 12 2.07 10.91 -31.45
N VAL A 13 1.69 12.04 -32.02
CA VAL A 13 0.83 12.13 -33.21
C VAL A 13 1.63 12.24 -34.51
N ALA A 14 2.95 12.38 -34.47
CA ALA A 14 3.76 12.66 -35.65
C ALA A 14 3.69 11.52 -36.67
N GLY A 15 3.33 11.84 -37.92
CA GLY A 15 3.14 10.85 -39.00
C GLY A 15 1.99 9.86 -38.79
N LYS A 16 1.18 10.01 -37.74
CA LYS A 16 0.02 9.17 -37.44
C LYS A 16 -1.28 9.76 -37.97
N ARG A 17 -2.26 8.91 -38.22
CA ARG A 17 -3.64 9.31 -38.52
C ARG A 17 -4.39 9.41 -37.19
N VAL A 18 -5.09 10.51 -36.95
CA VAL A 18 -5.81 10.77 -35.69
C VAL A 18 -7.31 10.87 -35.96
N PHE A 19 -8.10 10.01 -35.33
CA PHE A 19 -9.56 10.11 -35.32
C PHE A 19 -9.99 10.96 -34.14
N ILE A 20 -10.75 12.03 -34.38
CA ILE A 20 -11.24 12.92 -33.34
C ILE A 20 -12.77 12.90 -33.34
N ARG A 21 -13.34 12.41 -32.23
CA ARG A 21 -14.77 12.50 -31.98
C ARG A 21 -15.09 13.87 -31.41
N VAL A 22 -15.69 14.74 -32.22
CA VAL A 22 -15.99 16.14 -31.88
C VAL A 22 -17.49 16.38 -31.70
N ASP A 23 -17.87 17.42 -30.96
CA ASP A 23 -19.26 17.84 -30.80
C ASP A 23 -19.58 19.01 -31.76
N PHE A 24 -20.08 18.70 -32.96
CA PHE A 24 -20.55 19.68 -33.95
C PHE A 24 -22.08 19.72 -34.04
N ASN A 25 -22.76 19.42 -32.94
CA ASN A 25 -24.21 19.57 -32.85
C ASN A 25 -24.58 21.06 -32.67
N VAL A 26 -24.44 21.82 -33.76
CA VAL A 26 -24.62 23.28 -33.79
C VAL A 26 -26.06 23.68 -34.14
N PRO A 27 -26.59 24.78 -33.59
CA PRO A 27 -27.90 25.29 -33.98
C PRO A 27 -27.82 25.91 -35.39
N GLN A 28 -28.69 25.44 -36.27
CA GLN A 28 -28.87 25.96 -37.62
C GLN A 28 -30.03 26.95 -37.67
N ASP A 29 -30.03 27.85 -38.65
CA ASP A 29 -31.13 28.79 -38.86
C ASP A 29 -32.44 28.05 -39.16
N LYS A 30 -33.55 28.55 -38.62
CA LYS A 30 -34.87 27.89 -38.75
C LYS A 30 -35.40 27.92 -40.19
N LYS A 31 -34.97 28.89 -40.99
CA LYS A 31 -35.39 29.07 -42.39
C LYS A 31 -34.38 28.43 -43.36
N ASP A 32 -33.09 28.55 -43.07
CA ASP A 32 -32.02 27.96 -43.87
C ASP A 32 -31.08 27.08 -43.02
N PRO A 33 -31.24 25.73 -43.06
CA PRO A 33 -30.39 24.83 -42.31
C PRO A 33 -28.92 24.86 -42.75
N SER A 34 -28.58 25.46 -43.90
CA SER A 34 -27.19 25.63 -44.31
C SER A 34 -26.45 26.71 -43.52
N ILE A 35 -27.17 27.58 -42.81
CA ILE A 35 -26.58 28.67 -42.02
C ILE A 35 -26.45 28.24 -40.55
N ILE A 36 -25.22 28.28 -40.04
CA ILE A 36 -24.91 27.98 -38.64
C ILE A 36 -25.05 29.28 -37.82
N THR A 37 -25.97 29.28 -36.86
CA THR A 37 -26.28 30.48 -36.04
C THR A 37 -25.32 30.69 -34.87
N ASN A 38 -24.66 29.63 -34.41
CA ASN A 38 -23.67 29.70 -33.34
C ASN A 38 -22.53 28.70 -33.60
N THR A 39 -21.30 29.22 -33.71
CA THR A 39 -20.11 28.42 -34.00
C THR A 39 -19.31 27.97 -32.78
N GLN A 40 -19.76 28.31 -31.55
CA GLN A 40 -19.03 28.06 -30.30
C GLN A 40 -18.53 26.60 -30.16
N ARG A 41 -19.34 25.62 -30.58
CA ARG A 41 -18.95 24.20 -30.53
C ARG A 41 -17.87 23.84 -31.53
N ILE A 42 -17.88 24.47 -32.71
CA ILE A 42 -16.83 24.32 -33.72
C ILE A 42 -15.54 24.95 -33.19
N ASP A 43 -15.63 26.18 -32.67
CA ASP A 43 -14.51 26.93 -32.11
C ASP A 43 -13.82 26.17 -30.97
N ALA A 44 -14.60 25.49 -30.12
CA ALA A 44 -14.08 24.72 -28.99
C ALA A 44 -13.27 23.47 -29.41
N ALA A 45 -13.49 22.90 -30.59
CA ALA A 45 -12.74 21.75 -31.11
C ALA A 45 -11.45 22.14 -31.87
N LEU A 46 -11.35 23.38 -32.35
CA LEU A 46 -10.20 23.86 -33.13
C LEU A 46 -8.85 23.70 -32.42
N PRO A 47 -8.70 23.93 -31.10
CA PRO A 47 -7.41 23.76 -30.43
C PRO A 47 -6.84 22.34 -30.59
N THR A 48 -7.69 21.31 -30.45
CA THR A 48 -7.29 19.90 -30.59
C THR A 48 -6.88 19.60 -32.03
N ILE A 49 -7.66 20.10 -33.00
CA ILE A 49 -7.38 19.90 -34.44
C ILE A 49 -6.06 20.57 -34.84
N LYS A 50 -5.86 21.83 -34.44
CA LYS A 50 -4.65 22.59 -34.75
C LYS A 50 -3.42 21.95 -34.14
N TYR A 51 -3.49 21.51 -32.87
CA TYR A 51 -2.37 20.83 -32.22
C TYR A 51 -1.91 19.58 -32.97
N CYS A 52 -2.83 18.71 -33.40
CA CYS A 52 -2.48 17.52 -34.17
C CYS A 52 -1.76 17.88 -35.48
N LEU A 53 -2.25 18.91 -36.19
CA LEU A 53 -1.65 19.37 -37.43
C LEU A 53 -0.26 20.00 -37.22
N ASP A 54 -0.11 20.82 -36.18
CA ASP A 54 1.15 21.50 -35.85
C ASP A 54 2.24 20.52 -35.39
N LYS A 55 1.84 19.40 -34.77
CA LYS A 55 2.74 18.30 -34.40
C LYS A 55 3.04 17.33 -35.54
N GLY A 56 2.59 17.63 -36.76
CA GLY A 56 2.95 16.87 -37.95
C GLY A 56 2.22 15.53 -38.08
N CYS A 57 0.98 15.44 -37.62
CA CYS A 57 0.14 14.26 -37.90
C CYS A 57 -0.05 14.07 -39.41
N LYS A 58 -0.21 12.82 -39.84
CA LYS A 58 -0.48 12.49 -41.24
C LYS A 58 -1.85 12.98 -41.68
N SER A 59 -2.88 12.76 -40.86
CA SER A 59 -4.22 13.29 -41.10
C SER A 59 -5.05 13.37 -39.83
N VAL A 60 -6.05 14.23 -39.86
CA VAL A 60 -7.11 14.33 -38.86
C VAL A 60 -8.44 13.90 -39.49
N VAL A 61 -9.08 12.89 -38.91
CA VAL A 61 -10.41 12.42 -39.29
C VAL A 61 -11.40 12.86 -38.22
N LEU A 62 -12.31 13.77 -38.58
CA LEU A 62 -13.33 14.32 -37.69
C LEU A 62 -14.62 13.53 -37.86
N CYS A 63 -15.19 13.07 -36.75
CA CYS A 63 -16.48 12.41 -36.71
C CYS A 63 -17.40 13.15 -35.75
N SER A 64 -18.61 13.48 -36.18
CA SER A 64 -19.59 14.14 -35.31
C SER A 64 -21.02 13.65 -35.56
N HIS A 65 -21.98 14.26 -34.86
CA HIS A 65 -23.41 14.10 -35.10
C HIS A 65 -24.08 15.46 -35.10
N LEU A 66 -25.23 15.53 -35.76
CA LEU A 66 -26.09 16.72 -35.76
C LEU A 66 -27.55 16.29 -35.62
N GLY A 67 -28.27 16.91 -34.69
CA GLY A 67 -29.69 16.65 -34.48
C GLY A 67 -30.03 15.19 -34.12
N ARG A 68 -31.23 14.76 -34.53
CA ARG A 68 -31.79 13.42 -34.28
C ARG A 68 -32.33 12.83 -35.59
N PRO A 69 -31.46 12.25 -36.43
CA PRO A 69 -31.86 11.59 -37.67
C PRO A 69 -32.36 10.14 -37.46
N ASP A 70 -32.35 9.63 -36.21
CA ASP A 70 -32.90 8.35 -35.79
C ASP A 70 -32.43 7.13 -36.63
N GLY A 71 -31.18 7.13 -37.11
CA GLY A 71 -30.59 6.00 -37.84
C GLY A 71 -30.91 5.98 -39.34
N SER A 72 -31.36 7.11 -39.91
CA SER A 72 -31.59 7.27 -41.36
C SER A 72 -30.87 8.49 -41.91
N ALA A 73 -30.45 8.44 -43.18
CA ALA A 73 -29.88 9.59 -43.86
C ALA A 73 -30.95 10.68 -44.09
N VAL A 74 -30.78 11.83 -43.44
CA VAL A 74 -31.70 12.97 -43.50
C VAL A 74 -30.93 14.22 -43.87
N GLU A 75 -31.19 14.79 -45.06
CA GLU A 75 -30.45 15.92 -45.62
C GLU A 75 -30.39 17.14 -44.68
N LYS A 76 -31.49 17.42 -43.97
CA LYS A 76 -31.56 18.50 -42.96
C LYS A 76 -30.45 18.40 -41.90
N TYR A 77 -30.01 17.19 -41.56
CA TYR A 77 -29.01 16.93 -40.52
C TYR A 77 -27.62 16.59 -41.09
N SER A 78 -27.35 16.92 -42.36
CA SER A 78 -26.01 16.75 -42.95
C SER A 78 -24.99 17.71 -42.31
N LEU A 79 -23.74 17.24 -42.18
CA LEU A 79 -22.60 18.01 -41.70
C LEU A 79 -21.89 18.80 -42.82
N ALA A 80 -22.38 18.76 -44.07
CA ALA A 80 -21.79 19.51 -45.18
C ALA A 80 -21.64 21.03 -44.91
N PRO A 81 -22.61 21.73 -44.27
CA PRO A 81 -22.44 23.14 -43.89
C PRO A 81 -21.36 23.34 -42.82
N VAL A 82 -21.23 22.38 -41.90
CA VAL A 82 -20.19 22.39 -40.86
C VAL A 82 -18.80 22.25 -41.48
N ALA A 83 -18.65 21.41 -42.51
CA ALA A 83 -17.39 21.25 -43.24
C ALA A 83 -16.86 22.59 -43.77
N LYS A 84 -17.74 23.40 -44.37
CA LYS A 84 -17.39 24.73 -44.89
C LYS A 84 -16.93 25.67 -43.78
N CYS A 85 -17.67 25.71 -42.66
CA CYS A 85 -17.34 26.55 -41.51
C CYS A 85 -16.00 26.14 -40.85
N VAL A 86 -15.74 24.83 -40.72
CA VAL A 86 -14.46 24.32 -40.21
C VAL A 86 -13.31 24.70 -41.15
N GLN A 87 -13.50 24.56 -42.48
CA GLN A 87 -12.52 24.96 -43.48
C GLN A 87 -12.16 26.44 -43.39
N GLU A 88 -13.16 27.32 -43.28
CA GLU A 88 -12.97 28.77 -43.11
C GLU A 88 -12.20 29.10 -41.83
N LYS A 89 -12.58 28.50 -40.69
CA LYS A 89 -11.94 28.78 -39.39
C LYS A 89 -10.54 28.17 -39.25
N LEU A 90 -10.27 27.07 -39.94
CA LEU A 90 -8.96 26.42 -39.93
C LEU A 90 -7.98 27.04 -40.93
N GLY A 91 -8.49 27.69 -41.99
CA GLY A 91 -7.66 28.20 -43.08
C GLY A 91 -6.99 27.10 -43.91
N LYS A 92 -7.54 25.89 -43.89
CA LYS A 92 -7.04 24.71 -44.61
C LYS A 92 -8.19 23.96 -45.29
N PRO A 93 -7.97 23.34 -46.45
CA PRO A 93 -8.98 22.51 -47.12
C PRO A 93 -9.48 21.39 -46.20
N VAL A 94 -10.81 21.21 -46.13
CA VAL A 94 -11.45 20.11 -45.40
C VAL A 94 -12.16 19.21 -46.40
N THR A 95 -11.72 17.96 -46.50
CA THR A 95 -12.35 16.96 -47.35
C THR A 95 -13.59 16.42 -46.66
N PHE A 96 -14.77 16.68 -47.22
CA PHE A 96 -16.03 16.15 -46.71
C PHE A 96 -16.38 14.83 -47.40
N LEU A 97 -16.60 13.77 -46.62
CA LEU A 97 -17.04 12.46 -47.11
C LEU A 97 -18.55 12.30 -46.88
N LYS A 98 -19.25 11.67 -47.83
CA LYS A 98 -20.71 11.50 -47.80
C LYS A 98 -21.20 10.41 -46.83
N ASP A 99 -20.27 9.71 -46.19
CA ASP A 99 -20.55 8.64 -45.23
C ASP A 99 -19.49 8.69 -44.11
N CYS A 100 -19.72 7.94 -43.02
CA CYS A 100 -18.81 7.81 -41.89
C CYS A 100 -18.14 6.43 -41.77
N CYS A 101 -18.55 5.46 -42.58
CA CYS A 101 -17.95 4.11 -42.61
C CYS A 101 -18.02 3.51 -44.02
N GLY A 102 -17.38 2.37 -44.22
CA GLY A 102 -17.43 1.60 -45.45
C GLY A 102 -16.24 1.80 -46.40
N PRO A 103 -16.20 1.07 -47.54
CA PRO A 103 -15.01 0.93 -48.36
C PRO A 103 -14.46 2.26 -48.93
N GLU A 104 -15.33 3.17 -49.36
CA GLU A 104 -14.93 4.47 -49.90
C GLU A 104 -14.28 5.36 -48.82
N VAL A 105 -14.84 5.37 -47.62
CA VAL A 105 -14.33 6.13 -46.47
C VAL A 105 -13.01 5.53 -45.98
N GLU A 106 -12.94 4.21 -45.88
CA GLU A 106 -11.72 3.48 -45.52
C GLU A 106 -10.59 3.77 -46.52
N ALA A 107 -10.88 3.74 -47.83
CA ALA A 107 -9.90 4.06 -48.87
C ALA A 107 -9.40 5.51 -48.80
N ALA A 108 -10.31 6.47 -48.59
CA ALA A 108 -9.96 7.89 -48.45
C ALA A 108 -9.10 8.16 -47.20
N CYS A 109 -9.31 7.41 -46.12
CA CYS A 109 -8.59 7.58 -44.86
C CYS A 109 -7.31 6.70 -44.75
N ALA A 110 -7.08 5.77 -45.67
CA ALA A 110 -5.94 4.84 -45.60
C ALA A 110 -4.59 5.54 -45.77
N ASN A 111 -4.47 6.42 -46.76
CA ASN A 111 -3.21 7.11 -47.07
C ASN A 111 -3.42 8.54 -47.62
N PRO A 112 -4.06 9.44 -46.85
CA PRO A 112 -4.22 10.83 -47.26
C PRO A 112 -2.88 11.59 -47.27
N ALA A 113 -2.85 12.73 -47.97
CA ALA A 113 -1.68 13.62 -47.98
C ALA A 113 -1.36 14.12 -46.56
N PRO A 114 -0.08 14.30 -46.18
CA PRO A 114 0.29 14.79 -44.86
C PRO A 114 -0.40 16.12 -44.49
N GLY A 115 -0.98 16.19 -43.29
CA GLY A 115 -1.72 17.35 -42.81
C GLY A 115 -3.14 17.49 -43.36
N SER A 116 -3.69 16.44 -43.99
CA SER A 116 -5.08 16.44 -44.47
C SER A 116 -6.08 16.46 -43.31
N VAL A 117 -7.19 17.18 -43.51
CA VAL A 117 -8.34 17.19 -42.60
C VAL A 117 -9.54 16.64 -43.32
N ILE A 118 -10.15 15.60 -42.76
CA ILE A 118 -11.30 14.89 -43.34
C ILE A 118 -12.45 14.99 -42.35
N LEU A 119 -13.61 15.47 -42.79
CA LEU A 119 -14.85 15.45 -42.02
C LEU A 119 -15.78 14.38 -42.59
N LEU A 120 -16.17 13.44 -41.73
CA LEU A 120 -17.17 12.42 -42.06
C LEU A 120 -18.59 12.99 -42.00
N GLU A 121 -19.51 12.35 -42.71
CA GLU A 121 -20.94 12.65 -42.57
C GLU A 121 -21.47 12.25 -41.17
N ASN A 122 -22.67 12.74 -40.84
CA ASN A 122 -23.34 12.52 -39.57
C ASN A 122 -23.43 11.03 -39.21
N CYS A 123 -22.71 10.64 -38.16
CA CYS A 123 -22.64 9.24 -37.75
C CYS A 123 -23.99 8.66 -37.27
N ARG A 124 -24.96 9.50 -36.88
CA ARG A 124 -26.31 9.05 -36.50
C ARG A 124 -27.19 8.70 -37.69
N PHE A 125 -26.71 8.85 -38.92
CA PHE A 125 -27.37 8.26 -40.10
C PHE A 125 -27.32 6.74 -40.08
N HIS A 126 -26.43 6.14 -39.27
CA HIS A 126 -26.36 4.70 -39.03
C HIS A 126 -27.02 4.36 -37.68
N VAL A 127 -27.92 3.38 -37.67
CA VAL A 127 -28.61 2.93 -36.45
C VAL A 127 -27.63 2.32 -35.44
N GLU A 128 -26.51 1.81 -35.94
CA GLU A 128 -25.39 1.21 -35.22
C GLU A 128 -24.65 2.21 -34.31
N GLU A 129 -24.78 3.52 -34.54
CA GLU A 129 -24.18 4.55 -33.67
C GLU A 129 -24.87 4.60 -32.31
N GLU A 130 -26.20 4.75 -32.28
CA GLU A 130 -26.98 4.84 -31.02
C GLU A 130 -27.47 3.46 -30.55
N GLY A 131 -27.37 2.43 -31.39
CA GLY A 131 -27.89 1.08 -31.15
C GLY A 131 -29.42 0.96 -31.28
N LYS A 132 -30.09 2.07 -31.60
CA LYS A 132 -31.54 2.19 -31.75
C LYS A 132 -31.88 3.35 -32.67
N GLY A 133 -33.04 3.31 -33.31
CA GLY A 133 -33.51 4.35 -34.22
C GLY A 133 -35.00 4.24 -34.51
N GLN A 134 -35.45 4.89 -35.56
CA GLN A 134 -36.80 4.76 -36.11
C GLN A 134 -36.73 4.46 -37.60
N ASP A 135 -37.62 3.60 -38.09
CA ASP A 135 -37.82 3.42 -39.53
C ASP A 135 -38.61 4.59 -40.13
N LYS A 136 -38.80 4.56 -41.46
CA LYS A 136 -39.55 5.60 -42.19
C LYS A 136 -41.02 5.70 -41.77
N ASP A 137 -41.55 4.65 -41.14
CA ASP A 137 -42.93 4.56 -40.66
C ASP A 137 -43.05 4.94 -39.17
N GLY A 138 -41.94 5.31 -38.52
CA GLY A 138 -41.88 5.72 -37.12
C GLY A 138 -41.77 4.58 -36.10
N ASN A 139 -41.57 3.33 -36.56
CA ASN A 139 -41.40 2.20 -35.65
C ASN A 139 -39.98 2.16 -35.08
N LYS A 140 -39.87 1.81 -33.80
CA LYS A 140 -38.57 1.69 -33.11
C LYS A 140 -37.78 0.53 -33.67
N ILE A 141 -36.61 0.81 -34.22
CA ILE A 141 -35.64 -0.18 -34.67
C ILE A 141 -34.50 -0.31 -33.64
N LYS A 142 -33.96 -1.52 -33.49
CA LYS A 142 -32.80 -1.81 -32.67
C LYS A 142 -31.69 -2.35 -33.57
N ALA A 143 -30.48 -1.82 -33.43
CA ALA A 143 -29.35 -2.28 -34.22
C ALA A 143 -28.99 -3.73 -33.86
N ASP A 144 -28.63 -4.51 -34.88
CA ASP A 144 -28.06 -5.83 -34.67
C ASP A 144 -26.67 -5.72 -34.04
N LYS A 145 -26.32 -6.64 -33.13
CA LYS A 145 -25.04 -6.60 -32.42
C LYS A 145 -23.85 -6.83 -33.34
N GLU A 146 -23.97 -7.73 -34.32
CA GLU A 146 -22.90 -8.01 -35.28
C GLU A 146 -22.71 -6.83 -36.22
N LYS A 147 -23.80 -6.22 -36.71
CA LYS A 147 -23.71 -4.98 -37.51
C LYS A 147 -23.08 -3.82 -36.74
N THR A 148 -23.40 -3.69 -35.46
CA THR A 148 -22.78 -2.69 -34.59
C THR A 148 -21.27 -2.94 -34.44
N LYS A 149 -20.85 -4.20 -34.35
CA LYS A 149 -19.44 -4.58 -34.28
C LYS A 149 -18.70 -4.30 -35.59
N GLU A 150 -19.32 -4.61 -36.74
CA GLU A 150 -18.80 -4.28 -38.07
C GLU A 150 -18.64 -2.77 -38.25
N PHE A 151 -19.64 -1.98 -37.84
CA PHE A 151 -19.58 -0.52 -37.88
C PHE A 151 -18.41 0.02 -37.05
N ARG A 152 -18.23 -0.46 -35.81
CA ARG A 152 -17.09 -0.09 -34.95
C ARG A 152 -15.75 -0.50 -35.56
N ALA A 153 -15.67 -1.69 -36.15
CA ALA A 153 -14.46 -2.15 -36.83
C ALA A 153 -14.12 -1.30 -38.06
N SER A 154 -15.11 -0.80 -38.80
CA SER A 154 -14.89 0.14 -39.91
C SER A 154 -14.34 1.47 -39.41
N ILE A 155 -14.92 2.03 -38.33
CA ILE A 155 -14.41 3.26 -37.69
C ILE A 155 -12.95 3.07 -37.24
N ALA A 156 -12.62 1.95 -36.61
CA ALA A 156 -11.28 1.68 -36.10
C ALA A 156 -10.18 1.72 -37.18
N LYS A 157 -10.50 1.38 -38.44
CA LYS A 157 -9.54 1.41 -39.56
C LYS A 157 -9.20 2.82 -40.04
N LEU A 158 -10.03 3.82 -39.72
CA LEU A 158 -9.91 5.17 -40.28
C LEU A 158 -8.69 5.93 -39.76
N ALA A 159 -8.11 5.51 -38.63
CA ALA A 159 -6.98 6.18 -38.01
C ALA A 159 -6.14 5.22 -37.17
N ASP A 160 -5.04 5.73 -36.59
CA ASP A 160 -4.15 4.97 -35.71
C ASP A 160 -4.38 5.32 -34.23
N ILE A 161 -4.80 6.55 -33.94
CA ILE A 161 -5.08 7.08 -32.59
C ILE A 161 -6.53 7.54 -32.50
N TYR A 162 -7.20 7.21 -31.39
CA TYR A 162 -8.52 7.74 -31.04
C TYR A 162 -8.40 8.88 -30.04
N CYS A 163 -9.07 10.00 -30.34
CA CYS A 163 -9.17 11.17 -29.50
C CYS A 163 -10.65 11.52 -29.29
N SER A 164 -11.11 11.54 -28.03
CA SER A 164 -12.46 12.00 -27.70
C SER A 164 -12.41 13.47 -27.27
N ASP A 165 -13.11 14.33 -28.01
CA ASP A 165 -13.22 15.77 -27.74
C ASP A 165 -14.70 16.23 -27.69
N ALA A 166 -15.59 15.29 -27.35
CA ALA A 166 -17.04 15.49 -27.30
C ALA A 166 -17.63 15.12 -25.92
N PHE A 167 -17.39 15.97 -24.92
CA PHE A 167 -17.83 15.71 -23.53
C PHE A 167 -19.35 15.56 -23.41
N GLY A 168 -20.13 16.36 -24.16
CA GLY A 168 -21.60 16.32 -24.14
C GLY A 168 -22.22 14.97 -24.50
N THR A 169 -21.50 14.11 -25.22
CA THR A 169 -21.95 12.74 -25.56
C THR A 169 -21.28 11.65 -24.75
N ALA A 170 -20.39 11.99 -23.81
CA ALA A 170 -19.60 11.01 -23.07
C ALA A 170 -20.40 10.15 -22.09
N HIS A 171 -21.60 10.56 -21.70
CA HIS A 171 -22.55 9.77 -20.91
C HIS A 171 -23.19 8.62 -21.70
N ARG A 172 -23.02 8.58 -23.02
CA ARG A 172 -23.65 7.56 -23.89
C ARG A 172 -22.63 6.54 -24.36
N ALA A 173 -23.01 5.26 -24.30
CA ALA A 173 -22.22 4.15 -24.83
C ALA A 173 -22.39 3.97 -26.35
N HIS A 174 -22.37 5.08 -27.11
CA HIS A 174 -22.48 5.07 -28.56
C HIS A 174 -21.19 4.54 -29.22
N SER A 175 -21.31 4.01 -30.44
CA SER A 175 -20.20 3.36 -31.14
C SER A 175 -18.99 4.28 -31.35
N SER A 176 -19.22 5.53 -31.75
CA SER A 176 -18.16 6.54 -31.91
C SER A 176 -17.50 7.01 -30.60
N MET A 177 -18.12 6.77 -29.44
CA MET A 177 -17.66 7.30 -28.14
C MET A 177 -16.70 6.37 -27.40
N VAL A 178 -16.74 5.07 -27.72
CA VAL A 178 -15.99 4.04 -26.97
C VAL A 178 -14.61 3.75 -27.55
N GLY A 179 -14.29 4.25 -28.75
CA GLY A 179 -12.97 4.07 -29.36
C GLY A 179 -12.54 2.60 -29.50
N GLU A 180 -13.49 1.68 -29.67
CA GLU A 180 -13.23 0.25 -29.74
C GLU A 180 -12.33 -0.09 -30.93
N GLY A 181 -11.30 -0.92 -30.72
CA GLY A 181 -10.34 -1.32 -31.75
C GLY A 181 -9.08 -0.45 -31.85
N TYR A 182 -9.03 0.71 -31.20
CA TYR A 182 -7.83 1.55 -31.15
C TYR A 182 -6.89 1.15 -30.02
N SER A 183 -5.58 1.18 -30.28
CA SER A 183 -4.54 0.90 -29.29
C SER A 183 -4.24 2.07 -28.35
N VAL A 184 -4.51 3.31 -28.79
CA VAL A 184 -4.34 4.54 -28.01
C VAL A 184 -5.64 5.33 -28.03
N LYS A 185 -6.21 5.57 -26.84
CA LYS A 185 -7.45 6.33 -26.63
C LYS A 185 -7.19 7.47 -25.66
N CYS A 186 -7.22 8.70 -26.16
CA CYS A 186 -6.94 9.91 -25.40
C CYS A 186 -8.11 10.92 -25.43
N SER A 187 -8.05 11.91 -24.56
CA SER A 187 -8.93 13.07 -24.55
C SER A 187 -8.34 14.22 -25.36
N GLY A 188 -9.19 14.95 -26.09
CA GLY A 188 -8.85 16.26 -26.64
C GLY A 188 -8.88 17.34 -25.55
N PHE A 189 -8.52 18.57 -25.90
CA PHE A 189 -8.41 19.64 -24.90
C PHE A 189 -9.74 20.03 -24.26
N LEU A 190 -10.86 19.92 -24.98
CA LEU A 190 -12.19 20.24 -24.45
C LEU A 190 -12.56 19.24 -23.35
N VAL A 191 -12.47 17.94 -23.67
CA VAL A 191 -12.77 16.87 -22.68
C VAL A 191 -11.79 16.92 -21.52
N ALA A 192 -10.49 17.13 -21.77
CA ALA A 192 -9.50 17.27 -20.70
C ALA A 192 -9.83 18.42 -19.75
N LYS A 193 -10.20 19.59 -20.28
CA LYS A 193 -10.60 20.75 -19.47
C LYS A 193 -11.83 20.47 -18.61
N GLU A 194 -12.84 19.79 -19.16
CA GLU A 194 -14.03 19.37 -18.42
C GLU A 194 -13.66 18.43 -17.27
N LEU A 195 -12.87 17.38 -17.55
CA LEU A 195 -12.43 16.42 -16.53
C LEU A 195 -11.61 17.07 -15.42
N GLU A 196 -10.70 17.98 -15.75
CA GLU A 196 -9.90 18.73 -14.77
C GLU A 196 -10.75 19.65 -13.88
N ALA A 197 -11.73 20.34 -14.47
CA ALA A 197 -12.65 21.19 -13.71
C ALA A 197 -13.50 20.37 -12.73
N PHE A 198 -14.04 19.23 -13.19
CA PHE A 198 -14.83 18.34 -12.32
C PHE A 198 -13.97 17.61 -11.29
N ALA A 199 -12.71 17.27 -11.59
CA ALA A 199 -11.81 16.63 -10.63
C ALA A 199 -11.51 17.54 -9.42
N LYS A 200 -11.32 18.84 -9.67
CA LYS A 200 -11.15 19.85 -8.60
C LYS A 200 -12.35 19.95 -7.66
N VAL A 201 -13.53 19.54 -8.11
CA VAL A 201 -14.77 19.57 -7.34
C VAL A 201 -15.08 18.22 -6.69
N LEU A 202 -14.84 17.12 -7.39
CA LEU A 202 -15.36 15.80 -7.01
C LEU A 202 -14.36 14.92 -6.23
N ASP A 203 -13.05 15.09 -6.46
CA ASP A 203 -12.02 14.21 -5.90
C ASP A 203 -11.33 14.83 -4.67
N SER A 204 -10.96 16.11 -4.72
CA SER A 204 -10.30 16.80 -3.59
C SER A 204 -10.60 18.30 -3.58
N PRO A 205 -11.86 18.70 -3.32
CA PRO A 205 -12.25 20.10 -3.33
C PRO A 205 -11.70 20.88 -2.14
N VAL A 206 -11.40 22.16 -2.37
CA VAL A 206 -11.02 23.09 -1.30
C VAL A 206 -12.26 23.48 -0.54
N LYS A 207 -12.31 23.14 0.75
CA LYS A 207 -13.43 23.46 1.63
C LYS A 207 -13.42 24.94 2.07
N PRO A 208 -14.58 25.56 2.34
CA PRO A 208 -15.92 24.98 2.25
C PRO A 208 -16.43 24.82 0.81
N VAL A 209 -17.15 23.72 0.55
CA VAL A 209 -17.76 23.41 -0.75
C VAL A 209 -19.25 23.72 -0.70
N CYS A 210 -19.74 24.51 -1.65
CA CYS A 210 -21.15 24.82 -1.81
C CYS A 210 -21.69 24.26 -3.13
N ALA A 211 -22.80 23.50 -3.05
CA ALA A 211 -23.61 23.19 -4.21
C ALA A 211 -24.80 24.16 -4.30
N ILE A 212 -25.10 24.64 -5.49
CA ILE A 212 -26.25 25.49 -5.77
C ILE A 212 -27.11 24.75 -6.78
N LEU A 213 -28.33 24.40 -6.38
CA LEU A 213 -29.26 23.60 -7.16
C LEU A 213 -30.54 24.40 -7.37
N GLY A 214 -30.95 24.54 -8.62
CA GLY A 214 -32.18 25.21 -9.00
C GLY A 214 -32.89 24.54 -10.18
N GLY A 215 -33.98 25.13 -10.64
CA GLY A 215 -34.83 24.59 -11.71
C GLY A 215 -36.24 24.23 -11.25
N ALA A 216 -36.99 23.54 -12.11
CA ALA A 216 -38.44 23.38 -11.96
C ALA A 216 -38.88 22.21 -11.05
N LYS A 217 -38.20 21.06 -11.10
CA LYS A 217 -38.64 19.80 -10.47
C LYS A 217 -37.58 19.21 -9.55
N VAL A 218 -38.01 18.58 -8.46
CA VAL A 218 -37.13 17.90 -7.50
C VAL A 218 -36.76 16.51 -8.03
N THR A 219 -37.73 15.81 -8.62
CA THR A 219 -37.60 14.44 -9.16
C THR A 219 -36.40 14.26 -10.07
N ASP A 220 -36.17 15.20 -10.97
CA ASP A 220 -35.06 15.18 -11.92
C ASP A 220 -33.68 15.32 -11.24
N LYS A 221 -33.62 15.78 -9.99
CA LYS A 221 -32.39 16.12 -9.25
C LYS A 221 -32.17 15.31 -7.98
N ILE A 222 -33.03 14.33 -7.68
CA ILE A 222 -32.90 13.51 -6.46
C ILE A 222 -31.52 12.85 -6.37
N GLN A 223 -31.07 12.22 -7.47
CA GLN A 223 -29.78 11.52 -7.48
C GLN A 223 -28.62 12.50 -7.31
N LEU A 224 -28.70 13.66 -7.98
CA LEU A 224 -27.73 14.73 -7.84
C LEU A 224 -27.64 15.21 -6.39
N ILE A 225 -28.77 15.51 -5.75
CA ILE A 225 -28.81 15.94 -4.34
C ILE A 225 -28.19 14.86 -3.45
N LYS A 226 -28.64 13.61 -3.58
CA LYS A 226 -28.16 12.51 -2.74
C LYS A 226 -26.65 12.30 -2.86
N ASN A 227 -26.07 12.40 -4.06
CA ASN A 227 -24.63 12.26 -4.28
C ASN A 227 -23.85 13.48 -3.75
N MET A 228 -24.36 14.70 -3.97
CA MET A 228 -23.69 15.92 -3.54
C MET A 228 -23.69 16.09 -2.02
N LEU A 229 -24.72 15.61 -1.30
CA LEU A 229 -24.77 15.62 0.17
C LEU A 229 -23.62 14.85 0.83
N ASP A 230 -22.96 13.94 0.12
CA ASP A 230 -21.78 13.25 0.65
C ASP A 230 -20.48 14.05 0.49
N LYS A 231 -20.51 15.17 -0.23
CA LYS A 231 -19.32 15.92 -0.64
C LYS A 231 -19.31 17.39 -0.22
N VAL A 232 -20.47 18.02 -0.12
CA VAL A 232 -20.59 19.46 0.13
C VAL A 232 -20.71 19.80 1.61
N ASP A 233 -20.32 21.02 1.97
CA ASP A 233 -20.49 21.56 3.32
C ASP A 233 -21.79 22.41 3.40
N ALA A 234 -22.20 23.03 2.29
CA ALA A 234 -23.47 23.75 2.17
C ALA A 234 -24.18 23.45 0.84
N MET A 235 -25.51 23.50 0.84
CA MET A 235 -26.34 23.33 -0.36
C MET A 235 -27.45 24.39 -0.42
N ILE A 236 -27.40 25.26 -1.43
CA ILE A 236 -28.48 26.19 -1.75
C ILE A 236 -29.46 25.48 -2.67
N ILE A 237 -30.75 25.49 -2.33
CA ILE A 237 -31.83 24.96 -3.15
C ILE A 237 -32.79 26.10 -3.50
N GLY A 238 -32.89 26.45 -4.78
CA GLY A 238 -33.75 27.54 -5.28
C GLY A 238 -34.61 27.14 -6.48
N GLY A 239 -35.17 28.14 -7.17
CA GLY A 239 -36.06 27.92 -8.31
C GLY A 239 -37.40 27.27 -7.92
N GLY A 240 -38.14 26.78 -8.92
CA GLY A 240 -39.44 26.14 -8.74
C GLY A 240 -39.40 24.91 -7.81
N MET A 241 -38.28 24.19 -7.77
CA MET A 241 -38.12 23.03 -6.90
C MET A 241 -38.10 23.37 -5.40
N ALA A 242 -37.74 24.61 -5.02
CA ALA A 242 -37.70 25.04 -3.63
C ALA A 242 -39.11 25.05 -2.98
N PHE A 243 -40.17 25.34 -3.75
CA PHE A 243 -41.54 25.35 -3.22
C PHE A 243 -41.98 23.99 -2.70
N THR A 244 -41.51 22.89 -3.32
CA THR A 244 -41.75 21.53 -2.82
C THR A 244 -41.10 21.31 -1.45
N PHE A 245 -39.86 21.76 -1.25
CA PHE A 245 -39.18 21.68 0.05
C PHE A 245 -39.91 22.51 1.10
N ILE A 246 -40.21 23.76 0.77
CA ILE A 246 -40.85 24.70 1.69
C ILE A 246 -42.24 24.23 2.12
N LYS A 247 -43.05 23.71 1.19
CA LYS A 247 -44.38 23.17 1.50
C LYS A 247 -44.30 21.95 2.43
N VAL A 248 -43.35 21.04 2.19
CA VAL A 248 -43.18 19.84 3.03
C VAL A 248 -42.63 20.16 4.43
N LEU A 249 -41.65 21.07 4.52
CA LEU A 249 -40.95 21.34 5.78
C LEU A 249 -41.67 22.37 6.66
N HIS A 250 -42.31 23.37 6.06
CA HIS A 250 -42.93 24.48 6.78
C HIS A 250 -44.46 24.51 6.69
N GLY A 251 -45.08 23.64 5.87
CA GLY A 251 -46.52 23.66 5.64
C GLY A 251 -47.03 24.94 4.99
N MET A 252 -46.14 25.71 4.35
CA MET A 252 -46.46 27.01 3.75
C MET A 252 -47.42 26.87 2.57
N SER A 253 -48.40 27.76 2.46
CA SER A 253 -49.21 27.88 1.24
C SER A 253 -48.35 28.39 0.08
N ILE A 254 -48.39 27.70 -1.05
CA ILE A 254 -47.57 28.03 -2.23
C ILE A 254 -48.41 28.57 -3.41
N GLY A 255 -49.71 28.78 -3.22
CA GLY A 255 -50.64 29.15 -4.30
C GLY A 255 -50.55 28.18 -5.48
N ASN A 256 -50.35 28.73 -6.68
CA ASN A 256 -50.20 28.02 -7.95
C ASN A 256 -48.72 27.72 -8.31
N SER A 257 -47.79 27.84 -7.37
CA SER A 257 -46.37 27.54 -7.62
C SER A 257 -46.16 26.06 -7.94
N LEU A 258 -45.05 25.75 -8.62
CA LEU A 258 -44.71 24.38 -8.98
C LEU A 258 -44.58 23.49 -7.73
N PHE A 259 -45.29 22.37 -7.75
CA PHE A 259 -45.23 21.36 -6.71
C PHE A 259 -44.99 19.99 -7.34
N ASP A 260 -43.93 19.31 -6.88
CA ASP A 260 -43.55 17.99 -7.34
C ASP A 260 -43.98 16.94 -6.31
N GLU A 261 -45.12 16.29 -6.54
CA GLU A 261 -45.72 15.33 -5.59
C GLU A 261 -44.82 14.12 -5.32
N GLU A 262 -44.14 13.61 -6.34
CA GLU A 262 -43.21 12.48 -6.17
C GLU A 262 -41.93 12.93 -5.46
N GLY A 263 -41.43 14.12 -5.81
CA GLY A 263 -40.28 14.73 -5.13
C GLY A 263 -40.55 15.01 -3.65
N ALA A 264 -41.76 15.44 -3.31
CA ALA A 264 -42.19 15.77 -1.95
C ALA A 264 -42.02 14.59 -0.98
N LYS A 265 -42.25 13.35 -1.45
CA LYS A 265 -42.11 12.13 -0.65
C LYS A 265 -40.66 11.89 -0.17
N ILE A 266 -39.68 12.45 -0.88
CA ILE A 266 -38.25 12.21 -0.66
C ILE A 266 -37.58 13.36 0.10
N VAL A 267 -38.24 14.53 0.19
CA VAL A 267 -37.72 15.70 0.93
C VAL A 267 -37.32 15.36 2.38
N PRO A 268 -38.12 14.62 3.18
CA PRO A 268 -37.72 14.27 4.54
C PRO A 268 -36.40 13.47 4.60
N GLU A 269 -36.24 12.48 3.70
CA GLU A 269 -35.03 11.66 3.60
C GLU A 269 -33.79 12.52 3.24
N ILE A 270 -33.96 13.48 2.33
CA ILE A 270 -32.89 14.43 1.94
C ILE A 270 -32.45 15.27 3.16
N MET A 271 -33.40 15.80 3.93
CA MET A 271 -33.10 16.63 5.10
C MET A 271 -32.46 15.83 6.23
N GLU A 272 -32.90 14.59 6.46
CA GLU A 272 -32.28 13.68 7.42
C GLU A 272 -30.83 13.36 7.02
N LYS A 273 -30.58 13.05 5.75
CA LYS A 273 -29.22 12.80 5.25
C LYS A 273 -28.34 14.03 5.37
N ALA A 274 -28.85 15.21 5.03
CA ALA A 274 -28.13 16.48 5.18
C ALA A 274 -27.72 16.72 6.64
N LYS A 275 -28.65 16.55 7.58
CA LYS A 275 -28.38 16.68 9.02
C LYS A 275 -27.35 15.65 9.51
N ALA A 276 -27.45 14.39 9.06
CA ALA A 276 -26.51 13.33 9.42
C ALA A 276 -25.09 13.59 8.90
N LYS A 277 -24.97 14.27 7.75
CA LYS A 277 -23.70 14.63 7.11
C LYS A 277 -23.16 16.00 7.53
N GLY A 278 -23.92 16.76 8.33
CA GLY A 278 -23.56 18.11 8.74
C GLY A 278 -23.61 19.14 7.61
N VAL A 279 -24.42 18.89 6.58
CA VAL A 279 -24.58 19.81 5.44
C VAL A 279 -25.61 20.88 5.79
N GLU A 280 -25.24 22.14 5.61
CA GLU A 280 -26.17 23.27 5.75
C GLU A 280 -27.07 23.38 4.51
N ILE A 281 -28.38 23.21 4.67
CA ILE A 281 -29.36 23.42 3.60
C ILE A 281 -29.90 24.85 3.68
N VAL A 282 -29.73 25.62 2.60
CA VAL A 282 -30.19 27.00 2.46
C VAL A 282 -31.38 27.02 1.51
N LEU A 283 -32.55 27.44 2.01
CA LEU A 283 -33.80 27.58 1.27
C LEU A 283 -34.21 29.06 1.21
N PRO A 284 -34.99 29.48 0.20
CA PRO A 284 -35.48 30.85 0.12
C PRO A 284 -36.50 31.13 1.25
N ILE A 285 -36.43 32.32 1.81
CA ILE A 285 -37.28 32.83 2.90
C ILE A 285 -38.26 33.91 2.43
N ASP A 286 -38.07 34.41 1.22
CA ASP A 286 -38.92 35.38 0.53
C ASP A 286 -38.86 35.17 -0.98
N PHE A 287 -39.91 35.62 -1.68
CA PHE A 287 -40.21 35.25 -3.06
C PHE A 287 -40.75 36.43 -3.83
N VAL A 288 -40.40 36.52 -5.11
CA VAL A 288 -41.11 37.34 -6.09
C VAL A 288 -42.22 36.50 -6.70
N ILE A 289 -43.46 36.97 -6.57
CA ILE A 289 -44.66 36.26 -6.99
C ILE A 289 -45.39 37.01 -8.10
N SER A 290 -46.08 36.28 -8.96
CA SER A 290 -46.95 36.83 -10.01
C SER A 290 -48.31 36.14 -10.02
N SER A 291 -49.37 36.85 -10.38
CA SER A 291 -50.71 36.26 -10.57
C SER A 291 -50.84 35.40 -11.84
N LYS A 292 -49.84 35.46 -12.73
CA LYS A 292 -49.76 34.65 -13.96
C LYS A 292 -48.32 34.22 -14.22
N PHE A 293 -48.15 33.18 -15.03
CA PHE A 293 -46.83 32.81 -15.55
C PHE A 293 -46.42 33.78 -16.66
N GLY A 294 -45.82 34.91 -16.27
CA GLY A 294 -45.44 35.97 -17.20
C GLY A 294 -45.29 37.33 -16.52
N GLU A 295 -44.75 38.28 -17.28
CA GLU A 295 -44.58 39.68 -16.88
C GLU A 295 -45.89 40.49 -16.98
N ASP A 296 -46.95 39.91 -17.56
CA ASP A 296 -48.28 40.50 -17.69
C ASP A 296 -49.18 40.28 -16.46
N GLY A 297 -48.67 39.58 -15.45
CA GLY A 297 -49.33 39.36 -14.16
C GLY A 297 -49.11 40.50 -13.17
N GLU A 298 -49.88 40.50 -12.08
CA GLU A 298 -49.65 41.39 -10.95
C GLU A 298 -48.46 40.86 -10.15
N ILE A 299 -47.36 41.61 -10.09
CA ILE A 299 -46.12 41.21 -9.41
C ILE A 299 -46.09 41.76 -7.98
N LYS A 300 -45.83 40.88 -7.02
CA LYS A 300 -45.74 41.19 -5.59
C LYS A 300 -44.57 40.44 -4.96
N THR A 301 -44.32 40.71 -3.68
CA THR A 301 -43.40 39.94 -2.84
C THR A 301 -44.17 39.17 -1.78
N ALA A 302 -43.70 37.98 -1.43
CA ALA A 302 -44.21 37.18 -0.33
C ALA A 302 -43.05 36.67 0.53
N THR A 303 -43.32 36.37 1.80
CA THR A 303 -42.35 35.78 2.72
C THR A 303 -42.78 34.37 3.12
N LEU A 304 -41.86 33.61 3.71
CA LEU A 304 -42.14 32.30 4.30
C LEU A 304 -43.27 32.37 5.34
N ALA A 305 -43.33 33.47 6.10
CA ALA A 305 -44.36 33.69 7.12
C ALA A 305 -45.73 34.07 6.53
N SER A 306 -45.77 34.85 5.43
CA SER A 306 -47.03 35.24 4.80
C SER A 306 -47.64 34.12 3.96
N GLY A 307 -46.81 33.21 3.44
CA GLY A 307 -47.21 32.29 2.38
C GLY A 307 -47.43 33.01 1.05
N ILE A 308 -47.69 32.23 -0.01
CA ILE A 308 -48.10 32.72 -1.32
C ILE A 308 -49.63 32.63 -1.41
N PRO A 309 -50.33 33.74 -1.73
CA PRO A 309 -51.79 33.74 -1.87
C PRO A 309 -52.28 32.86 -3.02
N ASP A 310 -53.52 32.37 -2.89
CA ASP A 310 -54.19 31.66 -3.98
C ASP A 310 -54.28 32.53 -5.24
N GLY A 311 -54.07 31.91 -6.41
CA GLY A 311 -53.98 32.63 -7.69
C GLY A 311 -52.60 33.20 -8.01
N PHE A 312 -51.68 33.28 -7.05
CA PHE A 312 -50.29 33.69 -7.28
C PHE A 312 -49.34 32.49 -7.34
N MET A 313 -48.19 32.68 -8.00
CA MET A 313 -47.10 31.71 -8.07
C MET A 313 -45.75 32.40 -7.90
N GLY A 314 -44.81 31.76 -7.23
CA GLY A 314 -43.44 32.26 -7.07
C GLY A 314 -42.58 31.95 -8.29
N LEU A 315 -41.88 32.96 -8.78
CA LEU A 315 -41.10 32.88 -10.03
C LEU A 315 -39.62 33.29 -9.86
N ASP A 316 -39.25 33.92 -8.75
CA ASP A 316 -37.85 34.23 -8.41
C ASP A 316 -37.65 34.35 -6.88
N CYS A 317 -36.39 34.33 -6.44
CA CYS A 317 -36.01 34.57 -5.05
C CYS A 317 -36.13 36.06 -4.67
N GLY A 318 -36.68 36.33 -3.48
CA GLY A 318 -36.76 37.68 -2.94
C GLY A 318 -35.41 38.24 -2.44
N PRO A 319 -35.37 39.53 -2.09
CA PRO A 319 -34.15 40.21 -1.65
C PRO A 319 -33.47 39.59 -0.42
N GLU A 320 -34.23 39.11 0.56
CA GLU A 320 -33.64 38.51 1.78
C GLU A 320 -32.99 37.15 1.47
N SER A 321 -33.63 36.34 0.63
CA SER A 321 -33.09 35.09 0.11
C SER A 321 -31.83 35.31 -0.72
N ASN A 322 -31.81 36.36 -1.54
CA ASN A 322 -30.63 36.73 -2.34
C ASN A 322 -29.45 37.14 -1.44
N ALA A 323 -29.71 37.85 -0.33
CA ALA A 323 -28.68 38.17 0.66
C ALA A 323 -28.14 36.92 1.36
N LEU A 324 -29.03 35.99 1.76
CA LEU A 324 -28.66 34.72 2.38
C LEU A 324 -27.82 33.83 1.46
N ASN A 325 -28.23 33.71 0.20
CA ASN A 325 -27.49 32.98 -0.84
C ASN A 325 -26.12 33.62 -1.06
N SER A 326 -26.06 34.94 -1.16
CA SER A 326 -24.80 35.67 -1.35
C SER A 326 -23.82 35.50 -0.19
N ALA A 327 -24.31 35.47 1.05
CA ALA A 327 -23.49 35.21 2.23
C ALA A 327 -22.92 33.78 2.25
N THR A 328 -23.68 32.81 1.74
CA THR A 328 -23.25 31.41 1.60
C THR A 328 -22.22 31.24 0.50
N ILE A 329 -22.41 31.92 -0.63
CA ILE A 329 -21.43 31.96 -1.72
C ILE A 329 -20.12 32.62 -1.24
N ALA A 330 -20.20 33.72 -0.50
CA ALA A 330 -19.03 34.48 -0.04
C ALA A 330 -18.05 33.69 0.83
N ARG A 331 -18.56 32.78 1.66
CA ARG A 331 -17.72 31.94 2.55
C ARG A 331 -17.19 30.67 1.88
N SER A 332 -17.65 30.35 0.67
CA SER A 332 -17.31 29.11 -0.03
C SER A 332 -16.02 29.24 -0.83
N LYS A 333 -15.21 28.17 -0.86
CA LYS A 333 -13.95 28.11 -1.62
C LYS A 333 -14.07 27.28 -2.90
N THR A 334 -15.02 26.34 -2.93
CA THR A 334 -15.39 25.60 -4.13
C THR A 334 -16.89 25.69 -4.31
N ILE A 335 -17.35 26.04 -5.52
CA ILE A 335 -18.78 26.22 -5.81
C ILE A 335 -19.14 25.43 -7.06
N VAL A 336 -20.23 24.68 -6.96
CA VAL A 336 -20.85 23.96 -8.08
C VAL A 336 -22.25 24.49 -8.27
N TRP A 337 -22.56 25.05 -9.43
CA TRP A 337 -23.88 25.58 -9.70
C TRP A 337 -24.58 24.85 -10.84
N ASN A 338 -25.76 24.28 -10.54
CA ASN A 338 -26.62 23.57 -11.49
C ASN A 338 -28.10 23.97 -11.32
N GLY A 339 -28.52 24.99 -12.07
CA GLY A 339 -29.92 25.41 -12.21
C GLY A 339 -30.16 26.85 -11.74
N PRO A 340 -30.90 27.67 -12.52
CA PRO A 340 -31.27 29.04 -12.15
C PRO A 340 -32.11 29.12 -10.87
N MET A 341 -32.16 30.30 -10.25
CA MET A 341 -32.93 30.55 -9.01
C MET A 341 -34.35 31.05 -9.26
N GLY A 342 -34.67 31.39 -10.50
CA GLY A 342 -35.94 31.91 -10.96
C GLY A 342 -36.08 31.76 -12.47
N VAL A 343 -37.17 32.28 -13.04
CA VAL A 343 -37.45 32.29 -14.48
C VAL A 343 -36.66 33.41 -15.16
N PHE A 344 -35.34 33.23 -15.21
CA PHE A 344 -34.38 34.26 -15.63
C PHE A 344 -34.51 34.68 -17.10
N GLU A 345 -35.28 33.96 -17.89
CA GLU A 345 -35.65 34.32 -19.26
C GLU A 345 -36.50 35.59 -19.30
N MET A 346 -37.24 35.88 -18.22
CA MET A 346 -38.09 37.06 -18.05
C MET A 346 -37.39 38.10 -17.18
N ALA A 347 -37.34 39.35 -17.62
CA ALA A 347 -36.59 40.41 -16.93
C ALA A 347 -37.14 40.69 -15.53
N ALA A 348 -38.45 40.56 -15.32
CA ALA A 348 -39.07 40.74 -14.00
C ALA A 348 -38.67 39.65 -12.97
N PHE A 349 -38.15 38.51 -13.41
CA PHE A 349 -37.86 37.33 -12.58
C PHE A 349 -36.40 36.84 -12.73
N GLU A 350 -35.49 37.69 -13.20
CA GLU A 350 -34.08 37.35 -13.41
C GLU A 350 -33.15 37.73 -12.25
N THR A 351 -33.63 38.57 -11.33
CA THR A 351 -32.82 39.25 -10.31
C THR A 351 -32.09 38.26 -9.41
N GLY A 352 -32.77 37.22 -8.90
CA GLY A 352 -32.15 36.23 -8.02
C GLY A 352 -31.03 35.46 -8.71
N THR A 353 -31.23 35.06 -9.97
CA THR A 353 -30.20 34.38 -10.76
C THR A 353 -29.02 35.32 -11.06
N LYS A 354 -29.29 36.59 -11.38
CA LYS A 354 -28.27 37.59 -11.68
C LYS A 354 -27.40 37.92 -10.45
N VAL A 355 -28.01 38.13 -9.28
CA VAL A 355 -27.29 38.42 -8.02
C VAL A 355 -26.34 37.28 -7.66
N MET A 356 -26.79 36.02 -7.79
CA MET A 356 -25.89 34.89 -7.53
C MET A 356 -24.74 34.82 -8.53
N MET A 357 -25.00 35.07 -9.82
CA MET A 357 -23.96 35.08 -10.85
C MET A 357 -22.88 36.14 -10.54
N ASP A 358 -23.31 37.36 -10.22
CA ASP A 358 -22.39 38.45 -9.91
C ASP A 358 -21.56 38.13 -8.67
N LYS A 359 -22.17 37.52 -7.65
CA LYS A 359 -21.44 37.07 -6.45
C LYS A 359 -20.45 35.94 -6.73
N ILE A 360 -20.83 34.98 -7.58
CA ILE A 360 -19.94 33.89 -8.02
C ILE A 360 -18.73 34.45 -8.77
N VAL A 361 -18.93 35.41 -9.66
CA VAL A 361 -17.84 36.09 -10.37
C VAL A 361 -16.91 36.81 -9.39
N GLU A 362 -17.45 37.50 -8.39
CA GLU A 362 -16.67 38.18 -7.34
C GLU A 362 -15.77 37.21 -6.55
N VAL A 363 -16.32 36.09 -6.07
CA VAL A 363 -15.53 35.11 -5.30
C VAL A 363 -14.56 34.33 -6.18
N THR A 364 -14.88 34.14 -7.47
CA THR A 364 -13.94 33.55 -8.44
C THR A 364 -12.70 34.43 -8.60
N LYS A 365 -12.88 35.74 -8.74
CA LYS A 365 -11.77 36.71 -8.78
C LYS A 365 -10.93 36.69 -7.51
N SER A 366 -11.55 36.35 -6.39
CA SER A 366 -10.89 36.20 -5.09
C SER A 366 -10.21 34.83 -4.89
N GLY A 367 -10.21 33.96 -5.90
CA GLY A 367 -9.51 32.68 -5.91
C GLY A 367 -10.38 31.45 -5.57
N ALA A 368 -11.70 31.59 -5.48
CA ALA A 368 -12.59 30.42 -5.34
C ALA A 368 -12.72 29.65 -6.67
N VAL A 369 -12.80 28.33 -6.58
CA VAL A 369 -13.03 27.46 -7.75
C VAL A 369 -14.53 27.40 -8.03
N THR A 370 -14.96 27.79 -9.22
CA THR A 370 -16.38 27.90 -9.59
C THR A 370 -16.70 27.12 -10.87
N VAL A 371 -17.50 26.07 -10.72
CA VAL A 371 -17.91 25.18 -11.82
C VAL A 371 -19.40 25.35 -12.08
N ILE A 372 -19.72 25.85 -13.27
CA ILE A 372 -21.09 26.00 -13.74
C ILE A 372 -21.47 24.80 -14.59
N GLY A 373 -22.59 24.16 -14.27
CA GLY A 373 -23.14 23.03 -14.99
C GLY A 373 -24.64 23.21 -15.31
N GLY A 374 -25.10 22.46 -16.31
CA GLY A 374 -26.50 22.51 -16.77
C GLY A 374 -26.73 23.53 -17.88
N GLY A 375 -27.63 23.20 -18.82
CA GLY A 375 -27.89 24.02 -20.00
C GLY A 375 -28.43 25.41 -19.68
N ASP A 376 -29.37 25.50 -18.73
CA ASP A 376 -29.99 26.78 -18.36
C ASP A 376 -29.01 27.69 -17.62
N THR A 377 -28.21 27.14 -16.70
CA THR A 377 -27.17 27.92 -16.01
C THR A 377 -26.09 28.42 -16.96
N ALA A 378 -25.67 27.61 -17.94
CA ALA A 378 -24.73 28.03 -18.98
C ALA A 378 -25.35 29.12 -19.89
N THR A 379 -26.64 29.02 -20.18
CA THR A 379 -27.38 30.07 -20.91
C THR A 379 -27.43 31.37 -20.10
N ALA A 380 -27.59 31.30 -18.79
CA ALA A 380 -27.48 32.46 -17.90
C ALA A 380 -26.07 33.08 -17.91
N CYS A 381 -25.00 32.26 -17.86
CA CYS A 381 -23.62 32.77 -18.02
C CYS A 381 -23.44 33.55 -19.33
N LYS A 382 -23.98 33.02 -20.42
CA LYS A 382 -23.91 33.67 -21.72
C LYS A 382 -24.74 34.96 -21.78
N LYS A 383 -25.96 34.95 -21.24
CA LYS A 383 -26.84 36.13 -21.17
C LYS A 383 -26.16 37.28 -20.40
N TYR A 384 -25.41 36.96 -19.36
CA TYR A 384 -24.75 37.94 -18.50
C TYR A 384 -23.28 38.22 -18.85
N ASP A 385 -22.77 37.63 -19.93
CA ASP A 385 -21.39 37.77 -20.37
C ASP A 385 -20.37 37.42 -19.25
N THR A 386 -20.54 36.24 -18.64
CA THR A 386 -19.70 35.77 -17.52
C THR A 386 -19.01 34.43 -17.77
N GLU A 387 -19.08 33.87 -18.99
CA GLU A 387 -18.47 32.58 -19.34
C GLU A 387 -16.94 32.55 -19.09
N ASP A 388 -16.26 33.67 -19.32
CA ASP A 388 -14.83 33.88 -19.11
C ASP A 388 -14.47 34.33 -17.69
N LYS A 389 -15.48 34.69 -16.88
CA LYS A 389 -15.33 35.24 -15.51
C LYS A 389 -15.50 34.19 -14.41
N VAL A 390 -15.90 32.97 -14.77
CA VAL A 390 -15.98 31.80 -13.88
C VAL A 390 -14.82 30.83 -14.13
N THR A 391 -14.52 29.93 -13.19
CA THR A 391 -13.40 28.98 -13.39
C THR A 391 -13.67 28.04 -14.55
N HIS A 392 -14.89 27.51 -14.64
CA HIS A 392 -15.29 26.65 -15.75
C HIS A 392 -16.81 26.71 -15.98
N CYS A 393 -17.20 26.99 -17.22
CA CYS A 393 -18.58 26.85 -17.69
C CYS A 393 -18.68 25.59 -18.56
N SER A 394 -19.34 24.55 -18.05
CA SER A 394 -19.38 23.24 -18.69
C SER A 394 -20.32 23.24 -19.89
N THR A 395 -19.86 22.64 -20.98
CA THR A 395 -20.62 22.43 -22.24
C THR A 395 -21.27 21.05 -22.31
N GLY A 396 -21.04 20.21 -21.31
CA GLY A 396 -21.46 18.80 -21.30
C GLY A 396 -22.95 18.54 -21.11
N GLY A 397 -23.73 19.53 -20.68
CA GLY A 397 -25.18 19.40 -20.49
C GLY A 397 -25.53 18.18 -19.62
N GLY A 398 -26.20 17.18 -20.23
CA GLY A 398 -26.55 15.93 -19.57
C GLY A 398 -25.35 15.11 -19.09
N ALA A 399 -24.20 15.16 -19.78
CA ALA A 399 -23.00 14.45 -19.33
C ALA A 399 -22.45 15.02 -18.02
N SER A 400 -22.44 16.35 -17.89
CA SER A 400 -22.05 17.04 -16.67
C SER A 400 -22.96 16.67 -15.51
N LEU A 401 -24.28 16.60 -15.76
CA LEU A 401 -25.26 16.20 -14.75
C LEU A 401 -25.03 14.76 -14.28
N GLU A 402 -24.92 13.80 -15.20
CA GLU A 402 -24.69 12.40 -14.85
C GLU A 402 -23.36 12.20 -14.10
N LEU A 403 -22.33 12.97 -14.45
CA LEU A 403 -21.06 12.97 -13.71
C LEU A 403 -21.23 13.46 -12.27
N LEU A 404 -21.97 14.55 -12.07
CA LEU A 404 -22.28 15.09 -10.74
C LEU A 404 -23.23 14.18 -9.94
N GLU A 405 -24.05 13.37 -10.60
CA GLU A 405 -24.84 12.29 -9.98
C GLU A 405 -23.98 11.09 -9.55
N GLY A 406 -22.70 11.05 -9.94
CA GLY A 406 -21.77 9.96 -9.61
C GLY A 406 -21.84 8.77 -10.58
N LYS A 407 -22.49 8.92 -11.74
CA LYS A 407 -22.53 7.89 -12.76
C LYS A 407 -21.20 7.78 -13.49
N VAL A 408 -20.91 6.59 -14.00
CA VAL A 408 -19.76 6.35 -14.88
C VAL A 408 -20.13 6.80 -16.28
N LEU A 409 -19.36 7.73 -16.85
CA LEU A 409 -19.51 8.17 -18.23
C LEU A 409 -18.82 7.17 -19.17
N PRO A 410 -19.56 6.40 -20.00
CA PRO A 410 -18.96 5.37 -20.85
C PRO A 410 -17.84 5.88 -21.78
N GLY A 411 -18.03 7.06 -22.38
CA GLY A 411 -17.04 7.66 -23.26
C GLY A 411 -15.76 8.10 -22.55
N VAL A 412 -15.84 8.49 -21.27
CA VAL A 412 -14.65 8.79 -20.45
C VAL A 412 -14.01 7.51 -19.96
N ALA A 413 -14.81 6.54 -19.52
CA ALA A 413 -14.33 5.25 -19.03
C ALA A 413 -13.55 4.48 -20.09
N ALA A 414 -13.92 4.65 -21.37
CA ALA A 414 -13.23 4.05 -22.51
C ALA A 414 -11.82 4.62 -22.77
N LEU A 415 -11.53 5.84 -22.31
CA LEU A 415 -10.21 6.46 -22.50
C LEU A 415 -9.16 5.78 -21.63
N ASP A 416 -7.93 5.73 -22.14
CA ASP A 416 -6.80 5.24 -21.38
C ASP A 416 -6.50 6.19 -20.22
N ASP A 417 -6.16 5.63 -19.07
CA ASP A 417 -5.74 6.44 -17.93
C ASP A 417 -4.43 7.14 -18.27
N ALA A 418 -4.29 8.40 -17.87
CA ALA A 418 -2.98 9.01 -17.96
C ALA A 418 -2.04 8.20 -17.04
N PRO A 419 -0.79 7.90 -17.45
CA PRO A 419 0.23 7.59 -16.46
C PRO A 419 0.15 8.73 -15.43
N ALA A 420 0.07 8.44 -14.13
CA ALA A 420 -0.28 9.46 -13.13
C ALA A 420 0.87 10.49 -12.93
N GLY A 421 1.13 11.26 -13.98
CA GLY A 421 2.21 12.19 -14.17
C GLY A 421 1.72 13.56 -13.75
N GLY A 422 2.19 13.96 -12.58
CA GLY A 422 1.87 15.22 -11.93
C GLY A 422 2.10 15.05 -10.45
N ALA A 423 1.07 14.59 -9.71
CA ALA A 423 1.08 14.50 -8.25
C ALA A 423 2.24 13.68 -7.64
N PHE A 424 2.77 12.71 -8.38
CA PHE A 424 3.80 11.78 -7.90
C PHE A 424 5.13 11.90 -8.64
N GLN A 425 5.32 12.98 -9.40
CA GLN A 425 6.60 13.25 -10.04
C GLN A 425 7.61 13.83 -9.05
N ILE A 426 8.88 13.45 -9.25
CA ILE A 426 10.01 14.04 -8.55
C ILE A 426 10.20 15.47 -9.07
N LEU A 427 10.01 16.47 -8.21
CA LEU A 427 10.28 17.88 -8.52
C LEU A 427 11.74 18.25 -8.23
N GLN A 428 12.27 17.72 -7.13
CA GLN A 428 13.63 18.03 -6.67
C GLN A 428 14.15 16.92 -5.77
N VAL A 429 15.46 16.67 -5.87
CA VAL A 429 16.22 15.84 -4.92
C VAL A 429 17.38 16.67 -4.39
N ARG A 430 17.57 16.73 -3.07
CA ARG A 430 18.72 17.38 -2.44
C ARG A 430 19.30 16.54 -1.32
N ALA A 431 20.62 16.49 -1.23
CA ALA A 431 21.36 15.83 -0.18
C ALA A 431 22.12 16.81 0.72
N ARG A 432 22.36 16.37 1.96
CA ARG A 432 23.26 17.00 2.93
C ARG A 432 24.03 15.96 3.73
N GLU A 433 25.19 16.37 4.25
CA GLU A 433 25.96 15.60 5.21
C GLU A 433 25.33 15.77 6.61
N ILE A 434 25.09 14.65 7.29
CA ILE A 434 24.60 14.59 8.68
C ILE A 434 25.48 13.64 9.50
N PHE A 435 25.29 13.59 10.82
CA PHE A 435 25.94 12.61 11.69
C PHE A 435 24.97 11.50 12.06
N ASP A 436 25.42 10.24 11.99
CA ASP A 436 24.67 9.10 12.50
C ASP A 436 24.70 9.07 14.05
N SER A 437 23.95 8.14 14.65
CA SER A 437 23.88 8.00 16.12
C SER A 437 25.21 7.65 16.80
N ARG A 438 26.24 7.28 16.04
CA ARG A 438 27.60 7.01 16.52
C ARG A 438 28.55 8.17 16.24
N GLY A 439 28.05 9.30 15.73
CA GLY A 439 28.83 10.47 15.37
C GLY A 439 29.65 10.30 14.08
N ASN A 440 29.36 9.31 13.23
CA ASN A 440 30.01 9.18 11.93
C ASN A 440 29.25 9.98 10.85
N PRO A 441 29.95 10.69 9.95
CA PRO A 441 29.30 11.40 8.85
C PRO A 441 28.55 10.44 7.92
N THR A 442 27.37 10.84 7.44
CA THR A 442 26.58 10.10 6.46
C THR A 442 25.69 11.03 5.63
N VAL A 443 24.97 10.47 4.65
CA VAL A 443 24.14 11.20 3.68
C VAL A 443 22.66 11.14 4.08
N GLU A 444 22.01 12.30 4.05
CA GLU A 444 20.55 12.43 4.11
C GLU A 444 20.03 13.11 2.84
N VAL A 445 18.93 12.59 2.31
CA VAL A 445 18.29 13.06 1.07
C VAL A 445 16.86 13.50 1.34
N ASP A 446 16.51 14.68 0.82
CA ASP A 446 15.16 15.19 0.66
C ASP A 446 14.72 15.02 -0.80
N LEU A 447 13.57 14.40 -1.01
CA LEU A 447 12.89 14.27 -2.29
C LEU A 447 11.54 14.98 -2.22
N CYS A 448 11.31 15.93 -3.12
CA CYS A 448 10.08 16.70 -3.18
C CYS A 448 9.18 16.21 -4.32
N THR A 449 7.90 16.00 -4.04
CA THR A 449 6.83 15.86 -5.04
C THR A 449 5.82 17.00 -4.89
N PRO A 450 4.84 17.18 -5.79
CA PRO A 450 3.77 18.16 -5.56
C PRO A 450 2.96 17.92 -4.29
N MET A 451 3.01 16.72 -3.71
CA MET A 451 2.27 16.38 -2.50
C MET A 451 3.03 16.66 -1.22
N ALA A 452 4.31 16.27 -1.15
CA ALA A 452 5.07 16.32 0.09
C ALA A 452 6.58 16.23 -0.14
N LEU A 453 7.33 16.49 0.94
CA LEU A 453 8.75 16.20 1.04
C LEU A 453 8.94 14.86 1.75
N PHE A 454 9.75 13.99 1.15
CA PHE A 454 10.12 12.68 1.67
C PHE A 454 11.62 12.65 1.97
N ARG A 455 11.96 12.22 3.19
CA ARG A 455 13.32 12.23 3.69
C ARG A 455 13.82 10.83 3.98
N ALA A 456 15.06 10.55 3.61
CA ALA A 456 15.74 9.33 4.00
C ALA A 456 17.23 9.59 4.31
N ALA A 457 17.70 8.98 5.39
CA ALA A 457 19.11 8.94 5.75
C ALA A 457 19.58 7.48 5.74
N VAL A 458 20.83 7.26 5.31
CA VAL A 458 21.45 5.94 5.32
C VAL A 458 22.44 5.89 6.49
N PRO A 459 22.31 4.96 7.44
CA PRO A 459 23.29 4.85 8.52
C PRO A 459 24.62 4.34 7.98
N SER A 460 25.72 4.77 8.60
CA SER A 460 27.03 4.27 8.18
C SER A 460 27.16 2.76 8.47
N GLY A 461 27.63 1.96 7.53
CA GLY A 461 27.93 0.54 7.73
C GLY A 461 29.06 0.33 8.76
N ALA A 462 28.89 -0.61 9.70
CA ALA A 462 29.95 -1.02 10.62
C ALA A 462 30.88 -2.10 10.03
N SER A 463 30.42 -2.76 8.98
CA SER A 463 31.08 -3.89 8.36
C SER A 463 31.87 -3.41 7.14
N THR A 464 32.98 -4.09 6.84
CA THR A 464 33.94 -3.71 5.78
C THR A 464 34.37 -4.93 4.96
N GLY A 465 33.42 -5.82 4.65
CA GLY A 465 33.71 -7.05 3.91
C GLY A 465 33.89 -6.83 2.41
N ILE A 466 34.58 -7.75 1.73
CA ILE A 466 34.77 -7.72 0.25
C ILE A 466 33.44 -7.82 -0.54
N TYR A 467 32.36 -8.25 0.12
CA TYR A 467 31.03 -8.43 -0.45
C TYR A 467 30.08 -7.24 -0.18
N GLU A 468 30.56 -6.18 0.48
CA GLU A 468 29.70 -5.08 0.92
C GLU A 468 29.74 -3.89 -0.03
N ALA A 469 28.60 -3.19 -0.09
CA ALA A 469 28.49 -1.99 -0.89
C ALA A 469 29.31 -0.86 -0.24
N LEU A 470 30.29 -0.34 -0.98
CA LEU A 470 31.26 0.63 -0.47
C LEU A 470 30.62 2.02 -0.29
N GLU A 471 30.72 2.53 0.93
CA GLU A 471 30.40 3.92 1.23
C GLU A 471 31.47 4.84 0.65
N LEU A 472 31.06 5.81 -0.16
CA LEU A 472 31.98 6.77 -0.72
C LEU A 472 32.37 7.80 0.35
N ARG A 473 33.66 7.80 0.69
CA ARG A 473 34.29 8.70 1.68
C ARG A 473 35.20 9.71 0.99
N ASP A 474 35.32 10.89 1.59
CA ASP A 474 36.13 11.99 1.05
C ASP A 474 37.63 11.66 1.07
N GLY A 475 38.10 10.94 2.10
CA GLY A 475 39.50 10.51 2.27
C GLY A 475 40.42 11.57 2.89
N ASP A 476 39.91 12.78 3.15
CA ASP A 476 40.66 13.88 3.76
C ASP A 476 40.85 13.66 5.26
N LYS A 477 42.05 13.20 5.67
CA LYS A 477 42.37 12.97 7.09
C LYS A 477 42.26 14.23 7.96
N GLY A 478 42.39 15.43 7.39
CA GLY A 478 42.23 16.70 8.09
C GLY A 478 40.78 17.03 8.44
N ARG A 479 39.81 16.40 7.77
CA ARG A 479 38.38 16.59 8.01
C ARG A 479 37.70 15.27 8.39
N LEU A 480 37.20 15.21 9.62
CA LEU A 480 36.44 14.06 10.13
C LEU A 480 37.23 12.74 9.98
N LEU A 481 38.56 12.79 10.13
CA LEU A 481 39.48 11.65 10.00
C LEU A 481 39.36 10.90 8.66
N GLY A 482 39.02 11.60 7.56
CA GLY A 482 38.82 11.01 6.24
C GLY A 482 37.43 10.44 6.00
N LYS A 483 36.55 10.47 7.01
CA LYS A 483 35.19 9.91 6.94
C LYS A 483 34.13 10.86 6.39
N GLY A 484 34.49 12.08 5.96
CA GLY A 484 33.55 12.99 5.30
C GLY A 484 32.85 12.35 4.11
N VAL A 485 31.67 12.84 3.73
CA VAL A 485 30.85 12.29 2.63
C VAL A 485 30.41 13.36 1.64
N LEU A 486 31.12 14.48 1.53
CA LEU A 486 30.73 15.57 0.63
C LEU A 486 30.76 15.14 -0.84
N LYS A 487 31.65 14.23 -1.24
CA LYS A 487 31.63 13.67 -2.60
C LYS A 487 30.32 12.93 -2.90
N ALA A 488 29.82 12.15 -1.94
CA ALA A 488 28.55 11.45 -2.08
C ALA A 488 27.37 12.44 -2.11
N VAL A 489 27.41 13.48 -1.29
CA VAL A 489 26.40 14.56 -1.29
C VAL A 489 26.39 15.30 -2.63
N ALA A 490 27.56 15.65 -3.18
CA ALA A 490 27.70 16.29 -4.48
C ALA A 490 27.15 15.40 -5.61
N ASN A 491 27.47 14.10 -5.60
CA ASN A 491 26.91 13.14 -6.56
C ASN A 491 25.37 13.12 -6.55
N VAL A 492 24.73 13.24 -5.39
CA VAL A 492 23.26 13.35 -5.33
C VAL A 492 22.78 14.67 -5.92
N ASN A 493 23.37 15.80 -5.49
CA ASN A 493 22.89 17.13 -5.87
C ASN A 493 23.13 17.49 -7.33
N GLU A 494 24.24 17.03 -7.90
CA GLU A 494 24.73 17.48 -9.21
C GLU A 494 24.50 16.45 -10.32
N ILE A 495 24.41 15.16 -9.98
CA ILE A 495 24.32 14.07 -10.97
C ILE A 495 22.98 13.34 -10.87
N ILE A 496 22.67 12.75 -9.71
CA ILE A 496 21.49 11.91 -9.55
C ILE A 496 20.22 12.76 -9.60
N GLY A 497 20.14 13.79 -8.75
CA GLY A 497 18.94 14.61 -8.57
C GLY A 497 18.41 15.20 -9.88
N PRO A 498 19.23 15.92 -10.67
CA PRO A 498 18.80 16.50 -11.94
C PRO A 498 18.29 15.45 -12.95
N LYS A 499 18.81 14.22 -12.91
CA LYS A 499 18.39 13.16 -13.84
C LYS A 499 17.05 12.53 -13.47
N LEU A 500 16.68 12.55 -12.19
CA LEU A 500 15.45 11.94 -11.69
C LEU A 500 14.24 12.89 -11.72
N VAL A 501 14.44 14.19 -11.92
CA VAL A 501 13.34 15.16 -12.02
C VAL A 501 12.38 14.77 -13.15
N GLY A 502 11.08 14.76 -12.85
CA GLY A 502 10.00 14.36 -13.76
C GLY A 502 9.67 12.86 -13.74
N MET A 503 10.51 12.01 -13.14
CA MET A 503 10.19 10.58 -12.99
C MET A 503 9.12 10.36 -11.92
N ASP A 504 8.32 9.30 -12.07
CA ASP A 504 7.26 8.94 -11.13
C ASP A 504 7.81 8.10 -9.98
N VAL A 505 7.58 8.53 -8.73
CA VAL A 505 8.09 7.84 -7.53
C VAL A 505 7.54 6.41 -7.34
N ARG A 506 6.48 6.03 -8.05
CA ARG A 506 5.93 4.66 -8.02
C ARG A 506 6.75 3.70 -8.88
N GLU A 507 7.56 4.20 -9.81
CA GLU A 507 8.43 3.42 -10.69
C GLU A 507 9.81 3.15 -10.05
N GLN A 508 9.80 2.68 -8.79
CA GLN A 508 11.01 2.43 -7.99
C GLN A 508 12.09 1.65 -8.76
N LYS A 509 11.69 0.56 -9.43
CA LYS A 509 12.62 -0.29 -10.18
C LYS A 509 13.31 0.47 -11.31
N LEU A 510 12.57 1.28 -12.07
CA LEU A 510 13.12 2.06 -13.17
C LEU A 510 14.11 3.12 -12.65
N ILE A 511 13.75 3.81 -11.56
CA ILE A 511 14.60 4.82 -10.92
C ILE A 511 15.91 4.18 -10.42
N ASP A 512 15.82 3.02 -9.76
CA ASP A 512 16.99 2.29 -9.29
C ASP A 512 17.88 1.81 -10.45
N GLU A 513 17.28 1.35 -11.56
CA GLU A 513 18.01 0.97 -12.77
C GLU A 513 18.73 2.15 -13.43
N VAL A 514 18.10 3.33 -13.50
CA VAL A 514 18.75 4.55 -13.99
C VAL A 514 19.96 4.90 -13.11
N MET A 515 19.81 4.89 -11.79
CA MET A 515 20.91 5.21 -10.87
C MET A 515 22.06 4.20 -10.96
N VAL A 516 21.75 2.90 -10.96
CA VAL A 516 22.76 1.84 -10.88
C VAL A 516 23.39 1.53 -12.24
N GLN A 517 22.57 1.39 -13.28
CA GLN A 517 23.04 0.91 -14.59
C GLN A 517 23.49 2.05 -15.49
N GLN A 518 22.76 3.17 -15.51
CA GLN A 518 23.02 4.26 -16.45
C GLN A 518 23.96 5.31 -15.88
N LEU A 519 23.75 5.74 -14.63
CA LEU A 519 24.55 6.82 -14.02
C LEU A 519 25.85 6.31 -13.40
N ASP A 520 25.77 5.27 -12.56
CA ASP A 520 26.94 4.68 -11.90
C ASP A 520 27.70 3.73 -12.84
N GLY A 521 27.03 2.68 -13.32
CA GLY A 521 27.57 1.74 -14.29
C GLY A 521 28.71 0.84 -13.78
N SER A 522 29.12 0.95 -12.52
CA SER A 522 30.27 0.20 -11.98
C SER A 522 29.90 -1.25 -11.64
N LYS A 523 30.78 -2.19 -12.03
CA LYS A 523 30.64 -3.62 -11.78
C LYS A 523 31.89 -4.22 -11.14
N ASN A 524 31.69 -5.25 -10.33
CA ASN A 524 32.71 -6.19 -9.87
C ASN A 524 32.29 -7.63 -10.22
N GLU A 525 33.10 -8.61 -9.84
CA GLU A 525 32.85 -10.05 -10.01
C GLU A 525 31.53 -10.55 -9.39
N TRP A 526 30.91 -9.77 -8.50
CA TRP A 526 29.66 -10.11 -7.79
C TRP A 526 28.44 -9.31 -8.26
N GLY A 527 28.60 -8.39 -9.22
CA GLY A 527 27.50 -7.59 -9.78
C GLY A 527 27.77 -6.08 -9.75
N TRP A 528 26.73 -5.28 -9.46
CA TRP A 528 26.81 -3.82 -9.50
C TRP A 528 27.43 -3.24 -8.21
N SER A 529 28.66 -2.71 -8.30
CA SER A 529 29.46 -2.28 -7.15
C SER A 529 29.08 -0.91 -6.59
N LYS A 530 28.45 -0.04 -7.38
CA LYS A 530 28.03 1.33 -6.98
C LYS A 530 29.20 2.22 -6.50
N SER A 531 30.41 1.96 -7.01
CA SER A 531 31.65 2.57 -6.53
C SER A 531 31.92 3.95 -7.12
N LYS A 532 31.25 4.33 -8.23
CA LYS A 532 31.44 5.62 -8.89
C LYS A 532 30.66 6.73 -8.19
N LEU A 533 29.37 6.51 -7.94
CA LEU A 533 28.49 7.46 -7.26
C LEU A 533 28.46 7.27 -5.74
N GLY A 534 28.79 6.08 -5.26
CA GLY A 534 28.76 5.69 -3.86
C GLY A 534 27.46 4.99 -3.48
N ALA A 535 27.57 3.86 -2.78
CA ALA A 535 26.42 3.10 -2.33
C ALA A 535 25.53 3.91 -1.37
N ASN A 536 26.15 4.74 -0.52
CA ASN A 536 25.47 5.66 0.39
C ASN A 536 24.63 6.72 -0.34
N ALA A 537 25.11 7.25 -1.47
CA ALA A 537 24.35 8.22 -2.29
C ALA A 537 23.13 7.56 -2.94
N ILE A 538 23.34 6.44 -3.64
CA ILE A 538 22.27 5.72 -4.37
C ILE A 538 21.20 5.21 -3.41
N LEU A 539 21.60 4.61 -2.29
CA LEU A 539 20.66 4.04 -1.32
C LEU A 539 19.82 5.14 -0.63
N ALA A 540 20.41 6.30 -0.34
CA ALA A 540 19.68 7.40 0.29
C ALA A 540 18.57 7.93 -0.63
N VAL A 541 18.88 8.11 -1.93
CA VAL A 541 17.89 8.52 -2.93
C VAL A 541 16.82 7.44 -3.11
N SER A 542 17.23 6.18 -3.29
CA SER A 542 16.33 5.04 -3.46
C SER A 542 15.33 4.91 -2.29
N MET A 543 15.78 5.15 -1.06
CA MET A 543 14.91 5.11 0.12
C MET A 543 13.95 6.30 0.23
N ALA A 544 14.37 7.50 -0.21
CA ALA A 544 13.48 8.65 -0.29
C ALA A 544 12.39 8.42 -1.35
N VAL A 545 12.75 7.85 -2.51
CA VAL A 545 11.80 7.43 -3.57
C VAL A 545 10.84 6.38 -3.02
N CYS A 546 11.33 5.39 -2.30
CA CYS A 546 10.50 4.30 -1.77
C CYS A 546 9.44 4.81 -0.78
N ARG A 547 9.82 5.77 0.09
CA ARG A 547 8.88 6.48 0.97
C ARG A 547 7.83 7.26 0.20
N ALA A 548 8.25 7.96 -0.86
CA ALA A 548 7.35 8.69 -1.74
C ALA A 548 6.40 7.75 -2.51
N GLY A 549 6.89 6.63 -3.03
CA GLY A 549 6.12 5.60 -3.73
C GLY A 549 5.09 4.92 -2.82
N ALA A 550 5.44 4.67 -1.56
CA ALA A 550 4.51 4.13 -0.57
C ALA A 550 3.36 5.11 -0.27
N ALA A 551 3.69 6.38 -0.04
CA ALA A 551 2.70 7.43 0.17
C ALA A 551 1.81 7.65 -1.08
N ALA A 552 2.42 7.63 -2.27
CA ALA A 552 1.72 7.71 -3.55
C ALA A 552 0.76 6.55 -3.78
N SER A 553 1.10 5.37 -3.26
CA SER A 553 0.28 4.16 -3.33
C SER A 553 -0.68 4.02 -2.14
N GLN A 554 -0.78 5.02 -1.27
CA GLN A 554 -1.60 5.04 -0.05
C GLN A 554 -1.44 3.79 0.82
N MET A 555 -0.21 3.29 0.93
CA MET A 555 0.10 2.10 1.72
C MET A 555 1.23 2.37 2.70
N PRO A 556 1.26 1.69 3.85
CA PRO A 556 2.42 1.68 4.72
C PRO A 556 3.69 1.29 3.96
N LEU A 557 4.80 1.99 4.23
CA LEU A 557 6.11 1.75 3.61
C LEU A 557 6.50 0.27 3.58
N TYR A 558 6.22 -0.41 4.68
CA TYR A 558 6.47 -1.83 4.89
C TYR A 558 5.76 -2.70 3.82
N GLN A 559 4.47 -2.45 3.55
CA GLN A 559 3.70 -3.16 2.53
C GLN A 559 4.20 -2.83 1.12
N TYR A 560 4.55 -1.56 0.89
CA TYR A 560 5.08 -1.11 -0.40
C TYR A 560 6.37 -1.84 -0.76
N ILE A 561 7.32 -1.91 0.19
CA ILE A 561 8.59 -2.63 0.00
C ILE A 561 8.34 -4.11 -0.28
N ALA A 562 7.46 -4.75 0.49
CA ALA A 562 7.09 -6.15 0.30
C ALA A 562 6.47 -6.40 -1.09
N LYS A 563 5.65 -5.47 -1.57
CA LYS A 563 5.05 -5.51 -2.92
C LYS A 563 6.11 -5.40 -4.01
N ILE A 564 7.02 -4.42 -3.94
CA ILE A 564 8.07 -4.25 -4.96
C ILE A 564 9.13 -5.35 -4.92
N SER A 565 9.31 -6.04 -3.78
CA SER A 565 10.17 -7.21 -3.66
C SER A 565 9.51 -8.51 -4.16
N GLY A 566 8.26 -8.46 -4.65
CA GLY A 566 7.52 -9.63 -5.14
C GLY A 566 7.00 -10.56 -4.05
N LYS A 567 6.92 -10.10 -2.79
CA LYS A 567 6.44 -10.87 -1.62
C LYS A 567 5.45 -10.04 -0.79
N PRO A 568 4.26 -9.69 -1.32
CA PRO A 568 3.32 -8.83 -0.61
C PRO A 568 2.92 -9.43 0.75
N THR A 569 2.84 -8.58 1.77
CA THR A 569 2.50 -9.01 3.14
C THR A 569 1.84 -7.88 3.91
N ASP A 570 0.82 -8.23 4.70
CA ASP A 570 0.13 -7.29 5.60
C ASP A 570 0.77 -7.27 6.99
N LYS A 571 1.78 -8.11 7.24
CA LYS A 571 2.44 -8.24 8.55
C LYS A 571 3.73 -7.42 8.59
N PRO A 572 3.87 -6.42 9.48
CA PRO A 572 5.10 -5.61 9.60
C PRO A 572 6.36 -6.44 9.90
N GLY A 573 6.21 -7.57 10.61
CA GLY A 573 7.33 -8.44 10.99
C GLY A 573 7.98 -9.21 9.83
N ALA A 574 7.30 -9.36 8.69
CA ALA A 574 7.79 -10.10 7.53
C ALA A 574 8.87 -9.35 6.72
N LEU A 575 9.09 -8.06 6.99
CA LEU A 575 10.19 -7.29 6.37
C LEU A 575 11.54 -7.50 7.01
N ARG A 576 11.61 -8.24 8.14
CA ARG A 576 12.90 -8.66 8.67
C ARG A 576 13.69 -9.45 7.62
N ASP A 577 13.03 -10.25 6.79
CA ASP A 577 13.73 -11.03 5.75
C ASP A 577 14.20 -10.18 4.56
N VAL A 578 13.73 -8.94 4.42
CA VAL A 578 13.99 -8.07 3.26
C VAL A 578 15.14 -7.09 3.50
N PHE A 579 15.35 -6.64 4.75
CA PHE A 579 16.31 -5.56 5.08
C PHE A 579 17.63 -6.01 5.70
N TRP A 580 17.69 -7.21 6.28
CA TRP A 580 18.85 -7.63 7.07
C TRP A 580 19.83 -8.43 6.21
N GLY A 581 21.05 -7.90 6.03
CA GLY A 581 22.12 -8.53 5.25
C GLY A 581 22.47 -9.95 5.72
N SER A 582 23.20 -10.69 4.88
CA SER A 582 23.51 -12.12 5.01
C SER A 582 23.91 -12.58 6.43
N GLY A 583 24.71 -11.79 7.16
CA GLY A 583 25.14 -12.13 8.53
C GLY A 583 24.03 -12.07 9.59
N SER A 584 22.99 -11.27 9.38
CA SER A 584 21.82 -11.18 10.28
C SER A 584 20.74 -12.20 9.92
N ALA A 585 20.62 -12.58 8.64
CA ALA A 585 19.79 -13.71 8.22
C ALA A 585 20.29 -15.04 8.84
N GLN A 586 21.61 -15.24 8.90
CA GLN A 586 22.23 -16.38 9.60
C GLN A 586 21.87 -16.42 11.09
N ARG A 587 22.02 -15.29 11.80
CA ARG A 587 21.66 -15.21 13.23
C ARG A 587 20.16 -15.39 13.48
N HIS A 588 19.31 -14.97 12.53
CA HIS A 588 17.87 -15.15 12.65
C HIS A 588 17.45 -16.60 12.40
N ALA A 589 18.04 -17.27 11.41
CA ALA A 589 17.86 -18.70 11.20
C ALA A 589 18.35 -19.49 12.44
N ALA A 590 19.50 -19.13 13.01
CA ALA A 590 20.00 -19.71 14.26
C ALA A 590 19.00 -19.52 15.43
N ALA A 591 18.37 -18.34 15.52
CA ALA A 591 17.34 -18.06 16.53
C ALA A 591 16.04 -18.84 16.28
N GLN A 592 15.60 -19.01 15.03
CA GLN A 592 14.42 -19.82 14.70
C GLN A 592 14.65 -21.31 14.97
N VAL A 593 15.85 -21.83 14.69
CA VAL A 593 16.27 -23.18 15.08
C VAL A 593 16.28 -23.29 16.63
N SER A 594 16.78 -22.27 17.33
CA SER A 594 16.75 -22.20 18.80
C SER A 594 15.33 -22.14 19.38
N ASP A 595 14.42 -21.39 18.79
CA ASP A 595 13.02 -21.30 19.22
C ASP A 595 12.26 -22.61 18.96
N ALA A 596 12.53 -23.26 17.82
CA ALA A 596 12.06 -24.62 17.55
C ALA A 596 12.61 -25.63 18.58
N SER A 597 13.77 -25.33 19.20
CA SER A 597 14.37 -26.16 20.25
C SER A 597 13.64 -26.08 21.59
N GLY A 598 12.90 -25.00 21.86
CA GLY A 598 12.20 -24.78 23.13
C GLY A 598 10.94 -25.63 23.30
N ALA A 599 10.33 -26.08 22.19
CA ALA A 599 9.13 -26.92 22.19
C ALA A 599 9.51 -28.39 21.94
N ALA A 600 9.20 -29.26 22.91
CA ALA A 600 9.62 -30.67 22.95
C ALA A 600 8.95 -31.60 21.90
N SER A 601 8.78 -31.15 20.64
CA SER A 601 8.19 -31.95 19.56
C SER A 601 8.51 -31.48 18.13
N ARG A 602 9.42 -30.50 17.92
CA ARG A 602 9.63 -29.86 16.60
C ARG A 602 11.02 -30.06 15.99
N TRP A 603 11.72 -31.14 16.34
CA TRP A 603 13.09 -31.40 15.87
C TRP A 603 13.22 -31.57 14.34
N HIS A 604 12.21 -32.15 13.68
CA HIS A 604 12.18 -32.25 12.21
C HIS A 604 12.19 -30.87 11.54
N GLY A 605 11.49 -29.90 12.14
CA GLY A 605 11.49 -28.51 11.64
C GLY A 605 12.84 -27.84 11.83
N ALA A 606 13.53 -28.10 12.95
CA ALA A 606 14.88 -27.61 13.17
C ALA A 606 15.88 -28.18 12.16
N LEU A 607 15.77 -29.46 11.77
CA LEU A 607 16.61 -30.08 10.74
C LEU A 607 16.32 -29.54 9.34
N SER A 608 15.04 -29.48 8.95
CA SER A 608 14.61 -28.92 7.66
C SER A 608 15.11 -27.50 7.49
N LEU A 609 15.07 -26.68 8.55
CA LEU A 609 15.58 -25.31 8.50
C LEU A 609 17.09 -25.25 8.22
N VAL A 610 17.88 -26.19 8.73
CA VAL A 610 19.33 -26.24 8.45
C VAL A 610 19.60 -26.70 7.01
N GLU A 611 18.79 -27.61 6.47
CA GLU A 611 18.87 -28.05 5.06
C GLU A 611 18.40 -26.93 4.11
N ASP A 612 17.32 -26.22 4.44
CA ASP A 612 16.78 -25.09 3.68
C ASP A 612 17.76 -23.90 3.65
N MET A 613 18.54 -23.70 4.72
CA MET A 613 19.63 -22.72 4.72
C MET A 613 20.66 -23.01 3.62
N GLU A 614 20.99 -24.28 3.38
CA GLU A 614 21.93 -24.67 2.32
C GLU A 614 21.34 -24.45 0.92
N ALA A 615 20.07 -24.82 0.71
CA ALA A 615 19.35 -24.53 -0.53
C ALA A 615 19.28 -23.01 -0.81
N GLY A 616 19.18 -22.20 0.23
CA GLY A 616 19.19 -20.74 0.18
C GLY A 616 20.58 -20.09 0.07
N ARG A 617 21.66 -20.87 -0.06
CA ARG A 617 23.07 -20.40 -0.06
C ARG A 617 23.47 -19.63 1.22
N LEU A 618 22.82 -19.90 2.35
CA LEU A 618 23.21 -19.40 3.66
C LEU A 618 24.05 -20.47 4.38
N LEU A 619 25.22 -20.09 4.92
CA LEU A 619 26.07 -21.03 5.67
C LEU A 619 25.59 -21.11 7.13
N PRO A 620 25.18 -22.28 7.65
CA PRO A 620 24.90 -22.45 9.08
C PRO A 620 26.17 -22.27 9.91
N ASP A 621 26.04 -21.64 11.08
CA ASP A 621 27.15 -21.42 12.02
C ASP A 621 27.11 -22.41 13.20
N LEU A 622 28.15 -22.40 14.04
CA LEU A 622 28.25 -23.29 15.23
C LEU A 622 27.05 -23.17 16.18
N VAL A 623 26.40 -22.00 16.25
CA VAL A 623 25.22 -21.78 17.10
C VAL A 623 24.01 -22.52 16.53
N THR A 624 23.82 -22.45 15.21
CA THR A 624 22.77 -23.16 14.48
C THR A 624 22.91 -24.67 14.66
N PHE A 625 24.12 -25.21 14.50
CA PHE A 625 24.41 -26.62 14.73
C PHE A 625 24.19 -27.07 16.17
N ASN A 626 24.57 -26.25 17.15
CA ASN A 626 24.42 -26.59 18.57
C ASN A 626 22.95 -26.71 18.96
N SER A 627 22.11 -25.82 18.46
CA SER A 627 20.66 -25.87 18.66
C SER A 627 20.05 -27.11 18.01
N ALA A 628 20.43 -27.44 16.77
CA ALA A 628 19.92 -28.63 16.07
C ALA A 628 20.35 -29.95 16.75
N ILE A 629 21.61 -30.09 17.16
CA ILE A 629 22.10 -31.29 17.88
C ILE A 629 21.44 -31.42 19.26
N SER A 630 21.20 -30.29 19.95
CA SER A 630 20.48 -30.29 21.23
C SER A 630 19.01 -30.74 21.09
N CYS A 631 18.35 -30.48 19.95
CA CYS A 631 17.03 -31.03 19.66
C CYS A 631 17.06 -32.55 19.56
N CYS A 632 18.03 -33.11 18.81
CA CYS A 632 18.23 -34.56 18.70
C CYS A 632 18.49 -35.20 20.07
N GLN A 633 19.24 -34.53 20.95
CA GLN A 633 19.50 -34.99 22.32
C GLN A 633 18.21 -35.10 23.17
N ARG A 634 17.26 -34.16 23.04
CA ARG A 634 16.07 -34.12 23.91
C ARG A 634 15.07 -35.23 23.58
N GLU A 635 14.92 -35.58 22.31
CA GLU A 635 13.96 -36.60 21.82
C GLU A 635 14.50 -38.04 21.86
N ALA A 636 15.82 -38.24 21.97
CA ALA A 636 16.48 -39.56 21.93
C ALA A 636 16.09 -40.57 23.02
N VAL A 637 15.08 -40.31 23.84
CA VAL A 637 14.55 -41.28 24.82
C VAL A 637 13.73 -42.35 24.08
N GLY A 638 14.40 -43.43 23.67
CA GLY A 638 13.74 -44.66 23.21
C GLY A 638 13.60 -44.87 21.70
N ARG A 639 14.27 -44.08 20.84
CA ARG A 639 14.25 -44.28 19.36
C ARG A 639 15.66 -44.33 18.76
N ALA A 640 15.87 -45.28 17.83
CA ALA A 640 17.20 -45.70 17.38
C ALA A 640 17.83 -44.87 16.23
N GLU A 641 17.10 -43.95 15.57
CA GLU A 641 17.61 -43.23 14.39
C GLU A 641 18.12 -41.79 14.68
N GLU A 642 17.74 -41.20 15.80
CA GLU A 642 17.93 -39.76 16.04
C GLU A 642 19.36 -39.40 16.48
N TRP A 643 20.06 -40.31 17.17
CA TRP A 643 21.47 -40.12 17.54
C TRP A 643 22.39 -40.13 16.30
N ARG A 644 22.01 -40.81 15.21
CA ARG A 644 22.81 -40.86 13.98
C ARG A 644 22.87 -39.50 13.31
N LYS A 645 21.72 -38.81 13.20
CA LYS A 645 21.65 -37.46 12.62
C LYS A 645 22.47 -36.43 13.41
N ALA A 646 22.49 -36.53 14.73
CA ALA A 646 23.35 -35.69 15.58
C ALA A 646 24.85 -35.90 15.30
N VAL A 647 25.24 -37.14 15.00
CA VAL A 647 26.62 -37.50 14.64
C VAL A 647 26.97 -37.12 13.19
N ASP A 648 26.02 -37.26 12.26
CA ASP A 648 26.18 -36.83 10.87
C ASP A 648 26.40 -35.30 10.80
N MET A 649 25.70 -34.54 11.64
CA MET A 649 25.92 -33.09 11.77
C MET A 649 27.32 -32.74 12.28
N LEU A 650 27.89 -33.50 13.22
CA LEU A 650 29.29 -33.30 13.64
C LEU A 650 30.26 -33.57 12.48
N SER A 651 29.99 -34.60 11.69
CA SER A 651 30.77 -34.93 10.50
C SER A 651 30.65 -33.83 9.43
N TRP A 652 29.47 -33.20 9.31
CA TRP A 652 29.22 -32.09 8.39
C TRP A 652 29.97 -30.81 8.79
N ILE A 653 30.02 -30.48 10.09
CA ILE A 653 30.82 -29.35 10.61
C ILE A 653 32.30 -29.55 10.25
N ARG A 654 32.82 -30.78 10.44
CA ARG A 654 34.21 -31.12 10.09
C ARG A 654 34.50 -30.95 8.60
N TRP A 655 33.57 -31.32 7.72
CA TRP A 655 33.72 -31.13 6.27
C TRP A 655 33.85 -29.65 5.88
N LYS A 656 33.18 -28.74 6.61
CA LYS A 656 33.29 -27.28 6.41
C LYS A 656 34.56 -26.65 7.01
N ARG A 657 35.50 -27.46 7.52
CA ARG A 657 36.78 -27.04 8.14
C ARG A 657 36.65 -26.16 9.39
N GLU A 658 35.52 -26.23 10.10
CA GLU A 658 35.38 -25.67 11.45
C GLU A 658 35.55 -26.78 12.49
N ALA A 659 36.31 -26.53 13.56
CA ALA A 659 36.51 -27.51 14.64
C ALA A 659 35.27 -27.53 15.56
N PRO A 660 34.57 -28.67 15.74
CA PRO A 660 33.44 -28.74 16.64
C PRO A 660 33.87 -28.47 18.08
N GLY A 661 33.16 -27.57 18.77
CA GLY A 661 33.42 -27.30 20.19
C GLY A 661 32.97 -28.44 21.11
N ILE A 662 33.57 -28.53 22.30
CA ILE A 662 33.30 -29.56 23.33
C ILE A 662 31.81 -29.69 23.69
N ARG A 663 31.05 -28.59 23.64
CA ARG A 663 29.60 -28.59 23.88
C ARG A 663 28.82 -29.42 22.85
N LEU A 664 29.17 -29.32 21.57
CA LEU A 664 28.54 -30.08 20.49
C LEU A 664 28.80 -31.59 20.66
N TYR A 665 30.05 -31.96 21.02
CA TYR A 665 30.40 -33.34 21.35
C TYR A 665 29.61 -33.85 22.56
N THR A 666 29.49 -33.06 23.61
CA THR A 666 28.74 -33.44 24.81
C THR A 666 27.26 -33.69 24.51
N SER A 667 26.62 -32.81 23.72
CA SER A 667 25.21 -32.98 23.33
C SER A 667 24.98 -34.20 22.42
N ALA A 668 25.90 -34.48 21.50
CA ALA A 668 25.83 -35.68 20.66
C ALA A 668 26.07 -36.96 21.49
N LEU A 669 27.01 -36.94 22.44
CA LEU A 669 27.26 -38.04 23.36
C LEU A 669 26.08 -38.32 24.28
N ASP A 670 25.41 -37.29 24.79
CA ASP A 670 24.18 -37.44 25.56
C ASP A 670 23.04 -38.01 24.72
N ALA A 671 22.96 -37.67 23.43
CA ALA A 671 22.01 -38.30 22.50
C ALA A 671 22.31 -39.80 22.33
N CYS A 672 23.59 -40.15 22.15
CA CYS A 672 24.04 -41.55 22.11
C CYS A 672 23.76 -42.28 23.45
N ALA A 673 23.91 -41.60 24.59
CA ALA A 673 23.65 -42.15 25.92
C ALA A 673 22.17 -42.51 26.12
N LYS A 674 21.27 -41.63 25.68
CA LYS A 674 19.82 -41.87 25.73
C LYS A 674 19.37 -42.96 24.77
N ALA A 675 20.03 -43.09 23.61
CA ALA A 675 19.74 -44.12 22.60
C ALA A 675 20.51 -45.44 22.79
N HIS A 676 21.28 -45.58 23.88
CA HIS A 676 22.05 -46.78 24.22
C HIS A 676 23.13 -47.20 23.20
N ALA A 677 23.63 -46.26 22.41
CA ALA A 677 24.64 -46.50 21.36
C ALA A 677 26.09 -46.49 21.91
N SER A 678 26.40 -47.42 22.82
CA SER A 678 27.67 -47.45 23.58
C SER A 678 28.94 -47.50 22.73
N ALA A 679 28.94 -48.24 21.61
CA ALA A 679 30.10 -48.32 20.71
C ALA A 679 30.38 -46.98 20.00
N MET A 680 29.33 -46.26 19.59
CA MET A 680 29.50 -44.95 18.96
C MET A 680 29.89 -43.88 19.97
N ALA A 681 29.35 -43.94 21.18
CA ALA A 681 29.70 -43.00 22.25
C ALA A 681 31.20 -43.05 22.59
N LEU A 682 31.80 -44.25 22.65
CA LEU A 682 33.25 -44.40 22.86
C LEU A 682 34.07 -43.84 21.69
N SER A 683 33.64 -44.09 20.45
CA SER A 683 34.29 -43.56 19.25
C SER A 683 34.24 -42.03 19.18
N LEU A 684 33.08 -41.43 19.49
CA LEU A 684 32.90 -39.97 19.55
C LEU A 684 33.76 -39.34 20.65
N CYS A 685 33.84 -39.98 21.81
CA CYS A 685 34.66 -39.49 22.92
C CYS A 685 36.15 -39.47 22.54
N ALA A 686 36.65 -40.55 21.93
CA ALA A 686 38.02 -40.63 21.45
C ALA A 686 38.34 -39.59 20.35
N THR A 687 37.39 -39.35 19.43
CA THR A 687 37.58 -38.29 18.41
C THR A 687 37.53 -36.89 18.99
N ALA A 688 36.64 -36.63 19.96
CA ALA A 688 36.59 -35.35 20.65
C ALA A 688 37.92 -35.05 21.36
N GLU A 689 38.51 -36.05 21.99
CA GLU A 689 39.82 -35.91 22.66
C GLU A 689 40.96 -35.64 21.68
N ALA A 690 41.06 -36.43 20.60
CA ALA A 690 42.10 -36.26 19.58
C ALA A 690 42.06 -34.86 18.93
N GLU A 691 40.87 -34.31 18.71
CA GLU A 691 40.71 -32.95 18.16
C GLU A 691 41.00 -31.86 19.18
N THR A 692 40.69 -32.07 20.47
CA THR A 692 41.02 -31.10 21.53
C THR A 692 42.52 -31.03 21.83
N ASP A 693 43.25 -32.14 21.69
CA ASP A 693 44.69 -32.21 21.97
C ASP A 693 45.54 -31.49 20.89
N MET A 694 45.07 -31.44 19.63
CA MET A 694 45.71 -30.66 18.56
C MET A 694 45.66 -29.14 18.77
N SER A 695 44.71 -28.64 19.57
CA SER A 695 44.56 -27.22 19.87
C SER A 695 45.26 -26.87 21.19
N ARG A 696 46.58 -26.61 21.16
CA ARG A 696 47.36 -26.16 22.34
C ARG A 696 46.81 -24.85 22.95
N ARG A 697 45.86 -24.95 23.87
CA ARG A 697 45.55 -23.98 24.94
C ARG A 697 45.11 -24.74 26.19
N GLN A 698 45.68 -24.33 27.32
CA GLN A 698 45.64 -24.97 28.63
C GLN A 698 44.23 -25.39 29.12
N VAL A 699 44.13 -26.69 29.43
CA VAL A 699 43.49 -27.35 30.59
C VAL A 699 42.08 -26.90 31.03
N LYS A 700 41.12 -27.84 30.99
CA LYS A 700 40.05 -28.17 31.99
C LYS A 700 38.71 -28.72 31.42
N ALA A 701 38.65 -29.17 30.16
CA ALA A 701 37.36 -29.48 29.52
C ALA A 701 37.16 -30.92 28.99
N THR A 702 37.90 -31.91 29.49
CA THR A 702 37.72 -33.34 29.12
C THR A 702 36.66 -34.07 29.96
N CYS A 703 36.19 -33.52 31.08
CA CYS A 703 35.32 -34.28 32.00
C CYS A 703 33.88 -34.47 31.50
N ALA A 704 33.30 -33.50 30.79
CA ALA A 704 31.88 -33.58 30.39
C ALA A 704 31.60 -34.66 29.31
N PRO A 705 32.36 -34.73 28.19
CA PRO A 705 32.23 -35.82 27.22
C PRO A 705 32.47 -37.20 27.85
N LEU A 706 33.50 -37.32 28.69
CA LEU A 706 33.87 -38.56 29.37
C LEU A 706 32.78 -39.02 30.36
N ASN A 707 32.20 -38.10 31.14
CA ASN A 707 31.11 -38.42 32.07
C ASN A 707 29.86 -38.93 31.33
N SER A 708 29.49 -38.29 30.20
CA SER A 708 28.38 -38.73 29.36
C SER A 708 28.64 -40.09 28.72
N ALA A 709 29.87 -40.38 28.28
CA ALA A 709 30.27 -41.68 27.78
C ALA A 709 30.21 -42.77 28.87
N ILE A 710 30.69 -42.49 30.09
CA ILE A 710 30.62 -43.41 31.23
C ILE A 710 29.17 -43.72 31.61
N LEU A 711 28.29 -42.72 31.63
CA LEU A 711 26.86 -42.92 31.89
C LEU A 711 26.21 -43.78 30.79
N CYS A 712 26.58 -43.58 29.51
CA CYS A 712 26.13 -44.43 28.40
C CYS A 712 26.60 -45.88 28.56
N CYS A 713 27.86 -46.09 28.94
CA CYS A 713 28.47 -47.42 29.10
C CYS A 713 28.04 -48.14 30.39
N GLY A 714 27.58 -47.40 31.40
CA GLY A 714 27.07 -47.89 32.69
C GLY A 714 25.90 -48.84 32.59
N ARG A 715 24.96 -48.61 31.66
CA ARG A 715 23.80 -49.50 31.45
C ARG A 715 24.10 -50.70 30.54
N ALA A 716 25.25 -50.72 29.88
CA ALA A 716 25.69 -51.81 29.00
C ALA A 716 26.75 -52.71 29.65
N ALA A 717 26.99 -52.60 30.96
CA ALA A 717 28.03 -53.31 31.72
C ALA A 717 29.47 -53.10 31.21
N LYS A 718 29.73 -52.00 30.49
CA LYS A 718 31.04 -51.66 29.90
C LYS A 718 31.68 -50.42 30.52
N TRP A 719 31.24 -50.01 31.71
CA TRP A 719 31.72 -48.79 32.38
C TRP A 719 33.22 -48.84 32.70
N MET A 720 33.77 -50.02 33.03
CA MET A 720 35.20 -50.18 33.26
C MET A 720 36.04 -49.89 32.01
N GLN A 721 35.54 -50.20 30.81
CA GLN A 721 36.23 -49.85 29.55
C GLN A 721 36.23 -48.34 29.30
N ALA A 722 35.14 -47.65 29.64
CA ALA A 722 35.05 -46.19 29.54
C ALA A 722 35.89 -45.49 30.61
N LEU A 723 35.99 -46.07 31.81
CA LEU A 723 36.72 -45.50 32.94
C LEU A 723 38.23 -45.81 32.90
N PHE A 724 38.66 -47.00 32.50
CA PHE A 724 40.09 -47.39 32.52
C PHE A 724 40.74 -47.42 31.13
N GLY A 725 39.97 -47.26 30.05
CA GLY A 725 40.48 -47.25 28.68
C GLY A 725 41.06 -45.91 28.21
N HIS A 726 40.97 -44.84 29.02
CA HIS A 726 41.44 -43.50 28.63
C HIS A 726 42.76 -43.13 29.34
N PRO A 727 43.85 -42.83 28.60
CA PRO A 727 45.15 -42.50 29.18
C PRO A 727 45.20 -41.12 29.87
N ALA A 728 44.16 -40.29 29.71
CA ALA A 728 44.13 -38.89 30.17
C ALA A 728 43.53 -38.68 31.58
N ILE A 729 43.32 -39.75 32.36
CA ILE A 729 42.85 -39.62 33.76
C ILE A 729 44.05 -39.28 34.64
N ASP A 730 44.54 -38.04 34.49
CA ASP A 730 45.54 -37.48 35.37
C ASP A 730 44.87 -36.57 36.41
N SER A 731 45.09 -36.97 37.66
CA SER A 731 44.90 -36.35 38.98
C SER A 731 43.71 -35.42 39.29
N MET A 732 43.04 -34.68 38.39
CA MET A 732 42.06 -33.63 38.78
C MET A 732 40.59 -33.88 38.38
N ALA A 733 40.26 -34.95 37.64
CA ALA A 733 38.90 -35.30 37.18
C ALA A 733 38.07 -36.12 38.20
N VAL A 734 38.59 -36.32 39.41
CA VAL A 734 38.28 -37.49 40.25
C VAL A 734 36.91 -37.44 40.93
N VAL A 735 36.28 -36.28 41.16
CA VAL A 735 35.01 -36.27 41.92
C VAL A 735 33.77 -36.46 41.03
N SER A 736 33.66 -35.72 39.92
CA SER A 736 32.46 -35.81 39.05
C SER A 736 32.40 -37.13 38.30
N THR A 737 33.55 -37.61 37.80
CA THR A 737 33.63 -38.81 36.97
C THR A 737 33.37 -40.06 37.80
N TYR A 738 33.89 -40.09 39.03
CA TYR A 738 33.55 -41.16 39.97
C TYR A 738 32.10 -41.04 40.46
N ASN A 739 31.54 -39.84 40.68
CA ASN A 739 30.11 -39.69 40.96
C ASN A 739 29.22 -40.23 39.82
N SER A 740 29.60 -40.02 38.56
CA SER A 740 28.92 -40.62 37.40
C SER A 740 29.07 -42.14 37.36
N ALA A 741 30.24 -42.68 37.71
CA ALA A 741 30.45 -44.12 37.85
C ALA A 741 29.61 -44.71 39.02
N PHE A 742 29.55 -44.03 40.16
CA PHE A 742 28.72 -44.42 41.31
C PHE A 742 27.23 -44.36 40.98
N ALA A 743 26.78 -43.35 40.23
CA ALA A 743 25.40 -43.28 39.75
C ALA A 743 25.06 -44.43 38.79
N ALA A 744 26.01 -44.81 37.92
CA ALA A 744 25.86 -45.98 37.06
C ALA A 744 25.78 -47.29 37.87
N LEU A 745 26.63 -47.46 38.90
CA LEU A 745 26.64 -48.63 39.79
C LEU A 745 25.38 -48.72 40.67
N SER A 746 24.90 -47.59 41.20
CA SER A 746 23.67 -47.54 42.00
C SER A 746 22.43 -47.93 41.20
N GLY A 747 22.42 -47.67 39.87
CA GLY A 747 21.34 -48.09 39.00
C GLY A 747 21.27 -49.61 38.77
N GLN A 748 22.32 -50.36 39.12
CA GLN A 748 22.47 -51.80 38.89
C GLN A 748 22.53 -52.64 40.18
N SER A 749 22.35 -52.04 41.36
CA SER A 749 22.38 -52.71 42.68
C SER A 749 23.72 -53.37 43.09
N GLU A 750 24.85 -52.97 42.49
CA GLU A 750 26.19 -53.52 42.78
C GLU A 750 26.97 -52.65 43.79
N TRP A 751 26.50 -52.55 45.04
CA TRP A 751 27.05 -51.64 46.06
C TRP A 751 28.44 -52.05 46.58
N GLU A 752 28.76 -53.34 46.58
CA GLU A 752 30.06 -53.86 47.04
C GLU A 752 31.21 -53.39 46.15
N GLN A 753 30.98 -53.31 44.83
CA GLN A 753 31.96 -52.75 43.89
C GLN A 753 32.15 -51.24 44.09
N ALA A 754 31.10 -50.51 44.49
CA ALA A 754 31.21 -49.10 44.83
C ALA A 754 32.02 -48.88 46.14
N VAL A 755 31.92 -49.79 47.10
CA VAL A 755 32.75 -49.77 48.31
C VAL A 755 34.21 -50.09 47.97
N MET A 756 34.48 -51.10 47.13
CA MET A 756 35.85 -51.40 46.68
C MET A 756 36.48 -50.25 45.89
N LEU A 757 35.73 -49.60 44.99
CA LEU A 757 36.19 -48.43 44.23
C LEU A 757 36.54 -47.25 45.14
N ARG A 758 35.92 -47.16 46.33
CA ARG A 758 36.26 -46.15 47.33
C ARG A 758 37.49 -46.53 48.15
N SER A 759 37.62 -47.79 48.55
CA SER A 759 38.81 -48.27 49.27
C SER A 759 40.09 -48.16 48.44
N SER A 760 40.00 -48.20 47.11
CA SER A 760 41.14 -47.92 46.23
C SER A 760 41.46 -46.43 46.12
N LEU A 761 40.49 -45.53 46.30
CA LEU A 761 40.68 -44.07 46.30
C LEU A 761 41.31 -43.53 47.59
N ASP A 762 41.01 -44.15 48.74
CA ASP A 762 41.55 -43.73 50.05
C ASP A 762 43.07 -43.98 50.19
N LYS A 763 43.72 -44.68 49.24
CA LYS A 763 45.17 -44.93 49.25
C LYS A 763 46.02 -43.79 48.69
N ASP A 764 45.43 -42.87 47.91
CA ASP A 764 46.13 -41.73 47.34
C ASP A 764 45.76 -40.47 48.14
N ASP A 765 46.58 -40.15 49.15
CA ASP A 765 46.44 -39.09 50.17
C ASP A 765 46.41 -37.63 49.64
N ALA A 766 45.95 -37.39 48.41
CA ALA A 766 46.06 -36.11 47.71
C ALA A 766 44.81 -35.22 47.70
N TYR A 767 43.66 -35.64 48.28
CA TYR A 767 42.41 -34.85 48.17
C TYR A 767 41.65 -34.65 49.47
N THR A 768 42.09 -33.67 50.28
CA THR A 768 41.30 -33.08 51.37
C THR A 768 40.40 -31.95 50.84
N CYS A 769 39.24 -32.28 50.27
CA CYS A 769 38.14 -31.30 50.13
C CYS A 769 36.75 -31.95 49.95
N THR A 770 36.06 -32.13 51.09
CA THR A 770 34.70 -31.62 51.33
C THR A 770 33.55 -31.93 50.35
N ALA A 771 33.56 -33.02 49.59
CA ALA A 771 32.39 -33.48 48.81
C ALA A 771 32.24 -35.02 48.72
N MET A 772 32.73 -35.76 49.72
CA MET A 772 32.64 -37.22 49.76
C MET A 772 31.24 -37.69 50.19
N MET A 773 30.43 -38.06 49.20
CA MET A 773 29.06 -38.59 49.27
C MET A 773 28.05 -37.66 49.98
N PRO A 774 26.97 -37.20 49.31
CA PRO A 774 25.86 -36.55 50.00
C PRO A 774 25.38 -37.48 51.12
N LEU A 775 25.26 -36.97 52.36
CA LEU A 775 24.74 -37.73 53.51
C LEU A 775 23.44 -38.51 53.19
N PRO A 776 22.52 -38.02 52.31
CA PRO A 776 21.37 -38.79 51.86
C PRO A 776 21.70 -40.14 51.18
N VAL A 777 22.79 -40.21 50.41
CA VAL A 777 23.25 -41.45 49.73
C VAL A 777 23.94 -42.39 50.73
N LYS A 778 24.62 -41.83 51.75
CA LYS A 778 25.20 -42.58 52.89
C LYS A 778 24.13 -43.20 53.79
N LEU A 779 23.00 -42.53 53.96
CA LEU A 779 21.92 -42.95 54.85
C LEU A 779 20.85 -43.79 54.15
N SER A 780 20.64 -43.64 52.83
CA SER A 780 19.52 -44.29 52.13
C SER A 780 19.60 -45.81 52.05
N ALA A 781 20.81 -46.38 52.04
CA ALA A 781 21.00 -47.83 51.96
C ALA A 781 20.88 -48.54 53.33
N PRO A 782 21.58 -48.11 54.42
CA PRO A 782 21.40 -48.73 55.75
C PRO A 782 19.99 -48.54 56.32
N VAL A 783 19.29 -47.46 55.95
CA VAL A 783 17.90 -47.18 56.34
C VAL A 783 16.90 -48.04 55.57
N ARG A 784 17.18 -48.42 54.31
CA ARG A 784 16.34 -49.37 53.55
C ARG A 784 16.48 -50.82 54.05
N GLU A 785 17.61 -51.16 54.65
CA GLU A 785 17.92 -52.49 55.18
C GLU A 785 17.77 -52.63 56.71
N GLY A 786 17.42 -51.55 57.42
CA GLY A 786 17.10 -51.62 58.86
C GLY A 786 18.31 -51.72 59.80
N SER A 787 19.36 -50.92 59.60
CA SER A 787 20.52 -50.84 60.51
C SER A 787 20.74 -49.41 61.03
N TRP A 788 19.92 -49.00 62.00
CA TRP A 788 19.81 -47.62 62.51
C TRP A 788 20.96 -47.18 63.43
N GLN A 789 21.62 -48.10 64.13
CA GLN A 789 22.74 -47.77 65.03
C GLN A 789 23.95 -47.23 64.26
N LEU A 790 24.30 -47.86 63.14
CA LEU A 790 25.39 -47.42 62.27
C LEU A 790 25.10 -46.05 61.64
N ALA A 791 23.83 -45.77 61.31
CA ALA A 791 23.41 -44.48 60.78
C ALA A 791 23.56 -43.33 61.80
N LEU A 792 23.38 -43.63 63.10
CA LEU A 792 23.53 -42.68 64.20
C LEU A 792 25.00 -42.41 64.55
N GLU A 793 25.84 -43.44 64.58
CA GLU A 793 27.29 -43.29 64.78
C GLU A 793 27.91 -42.39 63.70
N LEU A 794 27.56 -42.63 62.43
CA LEU A 794 27.99 -41.81 61.29
C LEU A 794 27.52 -40.35 61.38
N LEU A 795 26.47 -40.06 62.16
CA LEU A 795 25.90 -38.73 62.34
C LEU A 795 26.58 -37.95 63.48
N GLN A 796 27.05 -38.64 64.52
CA GLN A 796 27.71 -38.04 65.69
C GLN A 796 29.18 -37.67 65.44
N GLU A 797 29.87 -38.30 64.50
CA GLU A 797 31.28 -38.03 64.19
C GLU A 797 31.58 -36.66 63.52
N SER A 798 30.61 -35.73 63.39
CA SER A 798 30.80 -34.51 62.58
C SER A 798 30.58 -33.16 63.33
N PRO A 799 31.55 -32.61 64.09
CA PRO A 799 31.29 -31.45 64.95
C PRO A 799 31.49 -30.04 64.35
N ARG A 800 31.90 -29.83 63.09
CA ARG A 800 32.23 -28.46 62.59
C ARG A 800 31.83 -28.19 61.14
N ARG A 801 30.61 -27.70 60.87
CA ARG A 801 30.22 -27.10 59.56
C ARG A 801 29.25 -25.91 59.68
N ARG A 802 29.23 -25.06 58.64
CA ARG A 802 28.55 -23.73 58.56
C ARG A 802 27.01 -23.83 58.57
N SER A 803 26.36 -22.72 58.93
CA SER A 803 24.94 -22.59 59.32
C SER A 803 23.89 -23.10 58.32
N ASN A 804 24.09 -23.03 56.99
CA ASN A 804 23.09 -23.48 56.01
C ASN A 804 23.06 -25.00 55.75
N GLU A 805 24.16 -25.72 55.99
CA GLU A 805 24.18 -27.20 55.89
C GLU A 805 23.62 -27.88 57.15
N LYS A 806 23.66 -27.18 58.30
CA LYS A 806 23.00 -27.62 59.53
C LYS A 806 21.49 -27.70 59.34
N LEU A 807 20.87 -26.66 58.76
CA LEU A 807 19.42 -26.61 58.56
C LEU A 807 18.89 -27.78 57.71
N ARG A 808 19.53 -28.11 56.58
CA ARG A 808 19.11 -29.23 55.71
C ARG A 808 19.35 -30.62 56.31
N SER A 809 20.44 -30.79 57.05
CA SER A 809 20.78 -32.05 57.72
C SER A 809 19.82 -32.37 58.87
N TYR A 810 19.43 -31.35 59.66
CA TYR A 810 18.43 -31.52 60.73
C TYR A 810 16.99 -31.64 60.17
N THR A 811 16.69 -31.06 59.01
CA THR A 811 15.39 -31.27 58.31
C THR A 811 15.22 -32.73 57.84
N ALA A 812 16.30 -33.36 57.35
CA ALA A 812 16.30 -34.78 57.02
C ALA A 812 16.16 -35.67 58.26
N ALA A 813 16.80 -35.31 59.39
CA ALA A 813 16.64 -36.02 60.66
C ALA A 813 15.23 -35.87 61.26
N MET A 814 14.60 -34.69 61.15
CA MET A 814 13.19 -34.48 61.55
C MET A 814 12.22 -35.29 60.69
N SER A 815 12.45 -35.38 59.37
CA SER A 815 11.66 -36.24 58.48
C SER A 815 11.79 -37.74 58.80
N VAL A 816 12.91 -38.13 59.43
CA VAL A 816 13.14 -39.50 59.95
C VAL A 816 12.43 -39.70 61.29
N GLY A 817 12.49 -38.74 62.22
CA GLY A 817 11.76 -38.79 63.50
C GLY A 817 10.24 -38.80 63.34
N GLU A 818 9.72 -38.10 62.33
CA GLU A 818 8.32 -38.09 61.92
C GLU A 818 7.83 -39.47 61.44
N LYS A 819 8.73 -40.31 60.89
CA LYS A 819 8.43 -41.66 60.43
C LYS A 819 8.59 -42.74 61.50
N THR A 820 9.18 -42.45 62.67
CA THR A 820 9.54 -43.44 63.69
C THR A 820 9.00 -43.16 65.11
N SER A 821 8.09 -42.19 65.27
CA SER A 821 7.32 -41.91 66.51
C SER A 821 8.13 -41.46 67.74
N PHE A 822 9.39 -41.06 67.61
CA PHE A 822 10.23 -40.55 68.72
C PHE A 822 10.27 -39.00 68.78
N TRP A 823 9.10 -38.39 68.96
CA TRP A 823 8.91 -36.93 68.96
C TRP A 823 9.60 -36.11 70.08
N PRO A 824 9.71 -36.59 71.34
CA PRO A 824 10.26 -35.77 72.44
C PRO A 824 11.70 -35.32 72.20
N MET A 825 12.51 -36.18 71.58
CA MET A 825 13.93 -35.92 71.34
C MET A 825 14.15 -34.93 70.17
N SER A 826 13.20 -34.86 69.23
CA SER A 826 13.21 -33.84 68.16
C SER A 826 12.83 -32.46 68.68
N LEU A 827 12.03 -32.40 69.76
CA LEU A 827 11.63 -31.15 70.43
C LEU A 827 12.78 -30.53 71.24
N ASP A 828 13.57 -31.34 71.96
CA ASP A 828 14.76 -30.86 72.67
C ASP A 828 15.79 -30.22 71.72
N LEU A 829 16.02 -30.84 70.55
CA LEU A 829 16.88 -30.31 69.50
C LEU A 829 16.39 -28.98 68.93
N CYS A 830 15.06 -28.76 68.86
CA CYS A 830 14.46 -27.50 68.45
C CYS A 830 14.59 -26.40 69.52
N GLN A 831 14.56 -26.75 70.80
CA GLN A 831 14.69 -25.78 71.89
C GLN A 831 16.14 -25.31 72.09
N GLU A 832 17.11 -26.20 71.84
CA GLU A 832 18.54 -25.84 71.75
C GLU A 832 18.85 -24.93 70.55
N LEU A 833 18.05 -25.02 69.47
CA LEU A 833 18.11 -24.14 68.30
C LEU A 833 17.63 -22.71 68.61
N TRP A 834 16.54 -22.56 69.37
CA TRP A 834 15.99 -21.23 69.70
C TRP A 834 16.92 -20.44 70.64
N THR A 835 17.54 -21.12 71.61
CA THR A 835 18.45 -20.48 72.57
C THR A 835 19.82 -20.12 72.00
N ARG A 836 20.21 -20.66 70.84
CA ARG A 836 21.49 -20.35 70.18
C ARG A 836 21.37 -19.37 69.01
N MET A 837 20.16 -18.92 68.68
CA MET A 837 19.90 -17.98 67.58
C MET A 837 19.45 -16.57 68.02
N VAL A 838 19.17 -16.36 69.32
CA VAL A 838 19.08 -15.04 69.99
C VAL A 838 20.34 -14.87 70.82
#